data_AF-A0AAV5B083-F1
#
_entry.id   AF-A0AAV5B083-F1
#
_cell.length_a   1.000
_cell.length_b   1.000
_cell.length_c   1.000
_cell.angle_alpha   90.00
_cell.angle_beta   90.00
_cell.angle_gamma   90.00
#
_symmetry.space_group_name_H-M   'P 1'
#
loop_
_entity.id
_entity.type
_entity.pdbx_description
1 polymer ?
#
loop_
_entity_poly.entity_id
_entity_poly.type
_entity_poly.pdbx_seq_one_letter_code
_entity_poly.pdbx_strand_id
1 'polypeptide(L)'
;MLLAPRPALAQTTPEPADANRRQLVLVVRFAGDATGDGATGLNAAYPYGGAYRTQYESFLRDLNGEVSSKTTLQTLYSYIKTVSLGQCRLASVTPQYDASTGRVAYLTLPGSRGSYRASESIAADAVKAFSAAYPAFDASVLDGNGDGLADNVLVVPETGSSVPQVGDACWPRRSNLGAPASLGSSGVRAFDYTLVDTTHLAGVGTVAHETLHVFGARDLYRGGSAEISQGSNMPVGVWDIMAQHGGSKLMWPLAITRADCGWLPLDTVDAGTYTLAAPGSGRQAVAVRSPLSDSEYFVLEYRRANTDIADLSALDTSQEGSLMTIGGSGLLVYRVNPVAKPEGNKGDKDYVYLFRSGETGGPRGNGAGDIRHCQLSLGGRESLGSQDLSLGLEDGAITLSDGQNSGLVVRVTGQTDNSVTFAVTKPSSADAGLWTRATDGSGACPLPSTNVVASDVAASGPSVLQAVQTGVGSGSKVSAAVFDGTSWSSLAAVASGQDLKAVAASGSGRYVLTVAYGSPNRFTLYRQTGSGPWSSVASVTGSGNAGEVAVVGGTAYVLVEDGGVQAYRLDGSRLATVGAKVPCGYVAALAVVDVGGVPAVAVSDFSASSTGLWRLSGSLWTKVWSHAGAANGLSSAFVGQTGYLHVKGQDGSGGMVSVAPSGTPVYTALPSSVPAALEGSLAASGGSLYLAVSAQSGNAVTVWKASPSKLGTWGQVGSRVVGSSDNVGAVAAGTRVYVASVGGGAASLRWRDVGTAAEKPQVPTKPEKPVATKLTSVEVQGGPRTWNGGAHTPVVIVKAGNVVVPASGYTVSYKNNVDVGTAKVVVVGKGSYVGTVNATFAIAKGRPGWVAAGSGQRWSTGSAWQTGWLRAAGQTYWLGADGYMRTGWQDVDGQRYLFRGKENPYGPEGSMGIGWLKEGGFWYIFRRSGSPYGPVGSMGRGWLKDGGKWYFFDRSSGRMATGWVADGGSWYYLSASGAMVTGWLKEGGSWYYLDGSGKMLTGWYRVGRDWYWSDASGRMASDRWVGDYYLTGSGAMATSRWVGRYWVDASGRWTRTR
;
A
#
# COMPACT_ATOMS: atom_id res chain seq x y z
N MET A 1 21.04 0.04 -17.26
CA MET A 1 20.96 1.41 -16.70
C MET A 1 22.34 1.76 -16.19
N LEU A 2 23.03 2.74 -16.79
CA LEU A 2 24.42 3.11 -16.46
C LEU A 2 24.46 3.74 -15.06
N LEU A 3 25.06 3.04 -14.09
CA LEU A 3 25.24 3.49 -12.72
C LEU A 3 26.22 4.68 -12.68
N ALA A 4 25.86 5.75 -11.98
CA ALA A 4 26.79 6.80 -11.62
C ALA A 4 27.97 6.22 -10.80
N PRO A 5 29.20 6.76 -10.96
CA PRO A 5 30.35 6.30 -10.18
C PRO A 5 30.07 6.52 -8.69
N ARG A 6 30.23 5.45 -7.89
CA ARG A 6 30.10 5.51 -6.42
C ARG A 6 31.17 6.49 -5.85
N PRO A 7 31.07 7.03 -4.64
CA PRO A 7 32.14 7.80 -3.98
C PRO A 7 33.00 6.94 -3.01
N ALA A 8 34.24 7.38 -2.72
CA ALA A 8 35.22 6.63 -1.95
C ALA A 8 34.97 6.73 -0.44
N LEU A 9 34.95 5.57 0.24
CA LEU A 9 34.76 5.46 1.69
C LEU A 9 35.82 4.49 2.25
N ALA A 10 36.46 4.93 3.33
CA ALA A 10 37.60 4.28 3.95
C ALA A 10 37.18 3.11 4.86
N GLN A 11 37.94 2.02 4.79
CA GLN A 11 37.92 0.79 5.62
C GLN A 11 37.11 -0.40 5.08
N THR A 12 37.81 -1.51 4.88
CA THR A 12 37.29 -2.87 4.75
C THR A 12 36.87 -3.35 6.14
N THR A 13 35.57 -3.37 6.46
CA THR A 13 35.13 -3.62 7.85
C THR A 13 34.93 -5.12 8.16
N PRO A 14 35.55 -5.64 9.24
CA PRO A 14 35.11 -6.88 9.90
C PRO A 14 33.71 -6.74 10.52
N GLU A 15 33.20 -7.82 11.13
CA GLU A 15 31.94 -7.81 11.89
C GLU A 15 31.82 -6.60 12.83
N PRO A 16 30.66 -5.90 12.87
CA PRO A 16 30.41 -4.83 13.83
C PRO A 16 30.50 -5.31 15.28
N ALA A 17 31.31 -4.64 16.10
CA ALA A 17 31.65 -5.08 17.46
C ALA A 17 30.46 -5.10 18.44
N ASP A 18 29.40 -4.33 18.17
CA ASP A 18 28.20 -4.24 19.00
C ASP A 18 27.05 -5.15 18.54
N ALA A 19 27.30 -6.04 17.56
CA ALA A 19 26.29 -6.94 17.00
C ALA A 19 25.69 -7.89 18.06
N ASN A 20 24.37 -8.02 18.06
CA ASN A 20 23.62 -8.93 18.94
C ASN A 20 22.85 -10.02 18.19
N ARG A 21 22.87 -9.99 16.85
CA ARG A 21 22.31 -11.00 15.96
C ARG A 21 23.28 -11.25 14.82
N ARG A 22 23.34 -12.46 14.29
CA ARG A 22 24.27 -12.82 13.20
C ARG A 22 23.62 -13.67 12.13
N GLN A 23 23.84 -13.32 10.87
CA GLN A 23 23.50 -14.17 9.73
C GLN A 23 24.75 -14.83 9.15
N LEU A 24 24.68 -16.11 8.83
CA LEU A 24 25.72 -16.81 8.08
C LEU A 24 25.52 -16.56 6.59
N VAL A 25 26.55 -16.09 5.89
CA VAL A 25 26.49 -15.89 4.43
C VAL A 25 27.15 -17.06 3.71
N LEU A 26 26.40 -17.72 2.83
CA LEU A 26 26.85 -18.85 2.03
C LEU A 26 26.88 -18.48 0.55
N VAL A 27 28.07 -18.31 -0.02
CA VAL A 27 28.24 -18.10 -1.48
C VAL A 27 28.40 -19.44 -2.16
N VAL A 28 27.51 -19.75 -3.11
CA VAL A 28 27.45 -21.07 -3.75
C VAL A 28 27.40 -20.96 -5.26
N ARG A 29 27.89 -22.00 -5.93
CA ARG A 29 27.76 -22.22 -7.38
C ARG A 29 27.26 -23.62 -7.68
N PHE A 30 26.80 -23.84 -8.89
CA PHE A 30 26.24 -25.13 -9.31
C PHE A 30 27.29 -26.06 -9.92
N ALA A 31 27.02 -27.35 -9.95
CA ALA A 31 27.90 -28.33 -10.59
C ALA A 31 28.15 -27.97 -12.07
N GLY A 32 29.43 -27.97 -12.47
CA GLY A 32 29.87 -27.59 -13.81
C GLY A 32 30.06 -26.08 -14.03
N ASP A 33 29.75 -25.24 -13.05
CA ASP A 33 30.02 -23.80 -13.10
C ASP A 33 31.45 -23.51 -12.59
N ALA A 34 32.24 -22.80 -13.40
CA ALA A 34 33.59 -22.34 -13.06
C ALA A 34 33.60 -20.89 -12.55
N THR A 35 32.45 -20.21 -12.53
CA THR A 35 32.33 -18.86 -11.98
C THR A 35 32.75 -18.86 -10.51
N GLY A 36 33.54 -17.87 -10.12
CA GLY A 36 34.20 -17.82 -8.81
C GLY A 36 35.62 -18.38 -8.80
N ASP A 37 36.04 -19.14 -9.83
CA ASP A 37 37.45 -19.49 -10.01
C ASP A 37 38.24 -18.26 -10.49
N GLY A 38 39.42 -18.03 -9.90
CA GLY A 38 40.27 -16.89 -10.26
C GLY A 38 39.60 -15.54 -9.99
N ALA A 39 39.46 -14.71 -11.03
CA ALA A 39 38.93 -13.34 -10.96
C ALA A 39 37.58 -13.20 -11.69
N THR A 40 36.64 -14.11 -11.41
CA THR A 40 35.29 -14.14 -12.02
C THR A 40 34.18 -14.10 -10.95
N GLY A 41 32.95 -13.79 -11.35
CA GLY A 41 31.82 -13.66 -10.42
C GLY A 41 32.07 -12.59 -9.35
N LEU A 42 31.76 -12.90 -8.09
CA LEU A 42 32.04 -12.05 -6.94
C LEU A 42 33.56 -11.87 -6.68
N ASN A 43 34.42 -12.73 -7.23
CA ASN A 43 35.88 -12.58 -7.16
C ASN A 43 36.46 -11.67 -8.25
N ALA A 44 35.65 -11.20 -9.19
CA ALA A 44 36.10 -10.25 -10.21
C ALA A 44 36.48 -8.89 -9.60
N ALA A 45 37.41 -8.19 -10.26
CA ALA A 45 37.85 -6.87 -9.83
C ALA A 45 36.70 -5.84 -9.88
N TYR A 46 36.65 -4.96 -8.89
CA TYR A 46 35.67 -3.88 -8.83
C TYR A 46 36.36 -2.53 -9.14
N PRO A 47 35.96 -1.80 -10.20
CA PRO A 47 36.63 -0.56 -10.58
C PRO A 47 36.28 0.57 -9.61
N TYR A 48 37.15 0.83 -8.64
CA TYR A 48 36.95 1.92 -7.68
C TYR A 48 38.26 2.43 -7.07
N GLY A 49 38.42 3.75 -6.97
CA GLY A 49 39.67 4.48 -6.65
C GLY A 49 40.37 4.13 -5.33
N GLY A 50 41.02 2.97 -5.27
CA GLY A 50 42.20 2.71 -4.43
C GLY A 50 42.05 1.75 -3.25
N ALA A 51 40.87 1.17 -2.95
CA ALA A 51 40.69 0.36 -1.72
C ALA A 51 39.96 -0.99 -1.84
N TYR A 52 39.15 -1.25 -2.89
CA TYR A 52 38.41 -2.50 -3.03
C TYR A 52 39.02 -3.38 -4.13
N ARG A 53 39.28 -4.65 -3.81
CA ARG A 53 39.95 -5.62 -4.68
C ARG A 53 38.94 -6.47 -5.46
N THR A 54 37.79 -6.82 -4.88
CA THR A 54 36.78 -7.69 -5.52
C THR A 54 35.34 -7.18 -5.38
N GLN A 55 34.42 -7.72 -6.20
CA GLN A 55 32.98 -7.47 -6.04
C GLN A 55 32.45 -8.00 -4.70
N TYR A 56 33.02 -9.08 -4.16
CA TYR A 56 32.67 -9.62 -2.86
C TYR A 56 33.02 -8.68 -1.71
N GLU A 57 34.20 -8.03 -1.73
CA GLU A 57 34.53 -7.01 -0.73
C GLU A 57 33.55 -5.84 -0.76
N SER A 58 33.07 -5.44 -1.96
CA SER A 58 32.00 -4.44 -2.06
C SER A 58 30.69 -4.95 -1.45
N PHE A 59 30.31 -6.20 -1.72
CA PHE A 59 29.10 -6.80 -1.15
C PHE A 59 29.18 -6.96 0.38
N LEU A 60 30.32 -7.40 0.90
CA LEU A 60 30.57 -7.53 2.34
C LEU A 60 30.44 -6.16 3.05
N ARG A 61 30.95 -5.09 2.44
CA ARG A 61 30.73 -3.73 2.95
C ARG A 61 29.25 -3.35 2.92
N ASP A 62 28.53 -3.70 1.86
CA ASP A 62 27.10 -3.42 1.77
C ASP A 62 26.32 -4.20 2.86
N LEU A 63 26.82 -5.34 3.35
CA LEU A 63 26.25 -6.07 4.48
C LEU A 63 26.62 -5.47 5.86
N ASN A 64 27.92 -5.31 6.13
CA ASN A 64 28.45 -5.02 7.48
C ASN A 64 28.93 -3.58 7.70
N GLY A 65 29.00 -2.75 6.66
CA GLY A 65 29.53 -1.39 6.78
C GLY A 65 28.65 -0.50 7.65
N GLU A 66 29.24 0.55 8.23
CA GLU A 66 28.49 1.61 8.89
C GLU A 66 28.34 2.82 7.98
N VAL A 67 27.19 3.47 8.08
CA VAL A 67 26.98 4.77 7.44
C VAL A 67 27.75 5.84 8.22
N SER A 68 28.79 6.40 7.61
CA SER A 68 29.62 7.45 8.23
C SER A 68 29.42 8.84 7.60
N SER A 69 28.68 8.94 6.50
CA SER A 69 28.43 10.20 5.79
C SER A 69 27.18 10.15 4.92
N LYS A 70 26.70 11.33 4.50
CA LYS A 70 25.60 11.48 3.53
C LYS A 70 25.86 10.85 2.15
N THR A 71 27.11 10.60 1.79
CA THR A 71 27.47 9.98 0.49
C THR A 71 27.57 8.45 0.59
N THR A 72 27.33 7.89 1.77
CA THR A 72 27.34 6.45 2.01
C THR A 72 25.93 5.89 1.83
N LEU A 73 25.77 4.86 1.00
CA LEU A 73 24.52 4.12 0.90
C LEU A 73 24.23 3.40 2.23
N GLN A 74 22.95 3.22 2.54
CA GLN A 74 22.54 2.34 3.63
C GLN A 74 23.06 0.91 3.39
N THR A 75 23.66 0.34 4.43
CA THR A 75 24.08 -1.06 4.50
C THR A 75 23.00 -1.88 5.19
N LEU A 76 23.05 -3.21 5.08
CA LEU A 76 22.10 -4.07 5.78
C LEU A 76 22.18 -3.85 7.30
N TYR A 77 23.38 -3.85 7.87
CA TYR A 77 23.59 -3.60 9.29
C TYR A 77 23.03 -2.23 9.73
N SER A 78 23.39 -1.15 9.05
CA SER A 78 22.93 0.21 9.41
C SER A 78 21.42 0.36 9.26
N TYR A 79 20.85 -0.24 8.22
CA TYR A 79 19.42 -0.22 7.97
C TYR A 79 18.66 -0.94 9.09
N ILE A 80 18.98 -2.21 9.37
CA ILE A 80 18.32 -3.02 10.41
C ILE A 80 18.48 -2.37 11.80
N LYS A 81 19.67 -1.86 12.13
CA LYS A 81 19.91 -1.10 13.37
C LYS A 81 19.02 0.13 13.45
N THR A 82 18.88 0.89 12.36
CA THR A 82 18.05 2.09 12.33
C THR A 82 16.56 1.77 12.49
N VAL A 83 16.03 0.84 11.70
CA VAL A 83 14.59 0.57 11.67
C VAL A 83 14.09 -0.20 12.90
N SER A 84 14.98 -0.92 13.59
CA SER A 84 14.73 -1.57 14.87
C SER A 84 14.95 -0.66 16.08
N LEU A 85 15.30 0.62 15.86
CA LEU A 85 15.67 1.56 16.92
C LEU A 85 16.80 1.04 17.81
N GLY A 86 17.76 0.37 17.18
CA GLY A 86 18.93 -0.23 17.82
C GLY A 86 18.68 -1.59 18.46
N GLN A 87 17.46 -2.12 18.49
CA GLN A 87 17.16 -3.41 19.14
C GLN A 87 17.78 -4.61 18.41
N CYS A 88 17.88 -4.53 17.07
CA CYS A 88 18.53 -5.54 16.24
C CYS A 88 19.76 -4.94 15.56
N ARG A 89 20.93 -5.52 15.82
CA ARG A 89 22.22 -5.14 15.24
C ARG A 89 22.78 -6.39 14.55
N LEU A 90 22.30 -6.61 13.32
CA LEU A 90 22.53 -7.84 12.55
C LEU A 90 23.87 -7.78 11.81
N ALA A 91 24.83 -8.57 12.26
CA ALA A 91 26.09 -8.78 11.56
C ALA A 91 25.99 -9.94 10.56
N SER A 92 26.79 -9.88 9.50
CA SER A 92 26.98 -10.98 8.55
C SER A 92 28.32 -11.65 8.77
N VAL A 93 28.29 -12.96 9.01
CA VAL A 93 29.47 -13.81 9.22
C VAL A 93 29.83 -14.50 7.92
N THR A 94 31.10 -14.40 7.49
CA THR A 94 31.56 -14.81 6.15
C THR A 94 32.79 -15.72 6.20
N PRO A 95 32.69 -16.98 6.66
CA PRO A 95 33.85 -17.86 6.81
C PRO A 95 34.53 -18.23 5.48
N GLN A 96 33.83 -18.03 4.36
CA GLN A 96 34.36 -18.22 3.01
C GLN A 96 35.27 -17.09 2.53
N TYR A 97 35.34 -15.97 3.26
CA TYR A 97 36.10 -14.80 2.89
C TYR A 97 37.57 -14.89 3.33
N ASP A 98 38.48 -14.68 2.39
CA ASP A 98 39.90 -14.55 2.66
C ASP A 98 40.30 -13.07 2.61
N ALA A 99 40.52 -12.47 3.78
CA ALA A 99 40.91 -11.06 3.92
C ALA A 99 42.28 -10.73 3.30
N SER A 100 43.17 -11.72 3.14
CA SER A 100 44.48 -11.50 2.53
C SER A 100 44.37 -11.27 1.02
N THR A 101 43.43 -11.95 0.36
CA THR A 101 43.23 -11.86 -1.10
C THR A 101 42.01 -11.05 -1.51
N GLY A 102 41.08 -10.80 -0.57
CA GLY A 102 39.79 -10.16 -0.84
C GLY A 102 38.80 -11.11 -1.54
N ARG A 103 39.10 -12.41 -1.64
CA ARG A 103 38.30 -13.38 -2.40
C ARG A 103 37.39 -14.20 -1.49
N VAL A 104 36.30 -14.69 -2.07
CA VAL A 104 35.39 -15.66 -1.45
C VAL A 104 35.59 -17.04 -2.08
N ALA A 105 35.68 -18.07 -1.25
CA ALA A 105 35.75 -19.46 -1.68
C ALA A 105 34.34 -20.00 -1.96
N TYR A 106 33.96 -20.12 -3.24
CA TYR A 106 32.65 -20.63 -3.63
C TYR A 106 32.48 -22.11 -3.24
N LEU A 107 31.33 -22.45 -2.65
CA LEU A 107 30.94 -23.84 -2.42
C LEU A 107 30.22 -24.37 -3.67
N THR A 108 30.65 -25.52 -4.18
CA THR A 108 30.02 -26.16 -5.33
C THR A 108 28.90 -27.10 -4.87
N LEU A 109 27.68 -26.82 -5.29
CA LEU A 109 26.51 -27.68 -5.09
C LEU A 109 26.56 -28.91 -6.01
N PRO A 110 25.98 -30.05 -5.61
CA PRO A 110 26.08 -31.30 -6.37
C PRO A 110 25.29 -31.32 -7.69
N GLY A 111 24.25 -30.50 -7.82
CA GLY A 111 23.42 -30.40 -9.03
C GLY A 111 23.78 -29.19 -9.91
N SER A 112 23.42 -29.26 -11.20
CA SER A 112 23.44 -28.09 -12.08
C SER A 112 22.30 -27.13 -11.72
N ARG A 113 22.37 -25.84 -12.10
CA ARG A 113 21.31 -24.86 -11.78
C ARG A 113 19.93 -25.36 -12.20
N GLY A 114 19.85 -25.93 -13.40
CA GLY A 114 18.62 -26.45 -13.99
C GLY A 114 18.11 -27.76 -13.37
N SER A 115 18.80 -28.38 -12.40
CA SER A 115 18.28 -29.56 -11.67
C SER A 115 17.49 -29.19 -10.42
N TYR A 116 17.70 -28.00 -9.86
CA TYR A 116 16.96 -27.54 -8.70
C TYR A 116 15.57 -27.05 -9.10
N ARG A 117 14.53 -27.52 -8.39
CA ARG A 117 13.12 -27.11 -8.58
C ARG A 117 12.58 -26.29 -7.42
N ALA A 118 13.27 -26.30 -6.30
CA ALA A 118 12.88 -25.64 -5.07
C ALA A 118 14.10 -24.96 -4.45
N SER A 119 13.90 -23.79 -3.85
CA SER A 119 14.93 -23.03 -3.13
C SER A 119 15.47 -23.80 -1.91
N GLU A 120 14.62 -24.60 -1.29
CA GLU A 120 14.87 -25.36 -0.08
C GLU A 120 15.97 -26.39 -0.34
N SER A 121 15.96 -27.01 -1.52
CA SER A 121 17.01 -27.93 -1.95
C SER A 121 18.34 -27.22 -2.18
N ILE A 122 18.34 -25.98 -2.70
CA ILE A 122 19.56 -25.18 -2.88
C ILE A 122 20.14 -24.85 -1.50
N ALA A 123 19.32 -24.36 -0.58
CA ALA A 123 19.76 -23.99 0.77
C ALA A 123 20.25 -25.21 1.58
N ALA A 124 19.56 -26.35 1.48
CA ALA A 124 19.98 -27.59 2.13
C ALA A 124 21.35 -28.07 1.64
N ASP A 125 21.56 -28.08 0.32
CA ASP A 125 22.86 -28.46 -0.26
C ASP A 125 23.95 -27.42 0.06
N ALA A 126 23.62 -26.14 0.14
CA ALA A 126 24.55 -25.08 0.55
C ALA A 126 25.03 -25.28 2.00
N VAL A 127 24.11 -25.54 2.92
CA VAL A 127 24.44 -25.82 4.33
C VAL A 127 25.26 -27.10 4.46
N LYS A 128 24.94 -28.14 3.68
CA LYS A 128 25.71 -29.39 3.65
C LYS A 128 27.12 -29.19 3.11
N ALA A 129 27.26 -28.47 1.99
CA ALA A 129 28.56 -28.14 1.41
C ALA A 129 29.40 -27.29 2.37
N PHE A 130 28.80 -26.32 3.04
CA PHE A 130 29.46 -25.51 4.05
C PHE A 130 29.96 -26.36 5.23
N SER A 131 29.10 -27.22 5.78
CA SER A 131 29.47 -28.06 6.93
C SER A 131 30.57 -29.07 6.60
N ALA A 132 30.63 -29.53 5.35
CA ALA A 132 31.72 -30.38 4.86
C ALA A 132 33.04 -29.60 4.69
N ALA A 133 32.98 -28.35 4.23
CA ALA A 133 34.16 -27.51 4.02
C ALA A 133 34.70 -26.87 5.31
N TYR A 134 33.83 -26.62 6.28
CA TYR A 134 34.14 -25.93 7.55
C TYR A 134 33.67 -26.75 8.78
N PRO A 135 34.11 -28.00 8.96
CA PRO A 135 33.62 -28.88 10.02
C PRO A 135 33.94 -28.37 11.44
N ALA A 136 34.99 -27.56 11.58
CA ALA A 136 35.41 -26.96 12.85
C ALA A 136 34.79 -25.56 13.12
N PHE A 137 33.89 -25.08 12.26
CA PHE A 137 33.25 -23.79 12.48
C PHE A 137 32.43 -23.80 13.77
N ASP A 138 32.63 -22.79 14.61
CA ASP A 138 31.84 -22.59 15.82
C ASP A 138 30.58 -21.80 15.49
N ALA A 139 29.47 -22.53 15.28
CA ALA A 139 28.19 -21.92 14.95
C ALA A 139 27.46 -21.32 16.16
N SER A 140 28.00 -21.41 17.39
CA SER A 140 27.34 -20.82 18.57
C SER A 140 27.18 -19.31 18.45
N VAL A 141 28.07 -18.67 17.68
CA VAL A 141 27.98 -17.23 17.41
C VAL A 141 26.72 -16.86 16.63
N LEU A 142 26.12 -17.78 15.88
CA LEU A 142 24.97 -17.51 15.01
C LEU A 142 23.63 -17.53 15.75
N ASP A 143 23.59 -18.00 17.00
CA ASP A 143 22.36 -18.15 17.80
C ASP A 143 22.23 -17.00 18.79
N GLY A 144 21.83 -15.82 18.30
CA GLY A 144 21.74 -14.62 19.12
C GLY A 144 20.54 -14.59 20.09
N ASN A 145 19.53 -15.44 19.88
CA ASN A 145 18.38 -15.62 20.78
C ASN A 145 18.45 -16.84 21.70
N GLY A 146 19.40 -17.74 21.50
CA GLY A 146 19.56 -18.94 22.31
C GLY A 146 18.49 -20.01 22.05
N ASP A 147 17.94 -20.09 20.84
CA ASP A 147 16.92 -21.09 20.47
C ASP A 147 17.53 -22.38 19.86
N GLY A 148 18.85 -22.43 19.74
CA GLY A 148 19.61 -23.53 19.15
C GLY A 148 19.61 -23.53 17.63
N LEU A 149 19.08 -22.49 16.99
CA LEU A 149 19.09 -22.27 15.55
C LEU A 149 19.94 -21.04 15.21
N ALA A 150 20.53 -21.03 14.02
CA ALA A 150 21.16 -19.81 13.51
C ALA A 150 20.07 -18.75 13.26
N ASP A 151 20.31 -17.49 13.68
CA ASP A 151 19.35 -16.39 13.52
C ASP A 151 18.90 -16.25 12.06
N ASN A 152 19.84 -16.38 11.11
CA ASN A 152 19.55 -16.48 9.68
C ASN A 152 20.71 -17.14 8.92
N VAL A 153 20.41 -17.77 7.78
CA VAL A 153 21.39 -18.17 6.76
C VAL A 153 21.06 -17.47 5.45
N LEU A 154 21.92 -16.55 5.00
CA LEU A 154 21.82 -15.91 3.69
C LEU A 154 22.54 -16.76 2.64
N VAL A 155 21.79 -17.40 1.76
CA VAL A 155 22.32 -18.18 0.63
C VAL A 155 22.38 -17.31 -0.62
N VAL A 156 23.57 -17.22 -1.21
CA VAL A 156 23.87 -16.41 -2.39
C VAL A 156 24.29 -17.32 -3.54
N PRO A 157 23.34 -17.83 -4.34
CA PRO A 157 23.65 -18.63 -5.51
C PRO A 157 24.16 -17.76 -6.67
N GLU A 158 25.22 -18.25 -7.32
CA GLU A 158 25.74 -17.67 -8.55
C GLU A 158 24.80 -17.92 -9.73
N THR A 159 24.39 -16.84 -10.39
CA THR A 159 23.45 -16.88 -11.52
C THR A 159 23.99 -16.16 -12.76
N GLY A 160 25.20 -15.61 -12.69
CA GLY A 160 25.84 -14.88 -13.78
C GLY A 160 25.01 -13.67 -14.21
N SER A 161 24.73 -13.56 -15.50
CA SER A 161 23.84 -12.52 -16.07
C SER A 161 22.39 -12.97 -16.24
N SER A 162 22.07 -14.21 -15.86
CA SER A 162 20.74 -14.81 -16.05
C SER A 162 19.85 -14.56 -14.83
N VAL A 163 19.12 -13.46 -14.87
CA VAL A 163 18.19 -13.01 -13.81
C VAL A 163 17.06 -14.04 -13.62
N PRO A 164 16.96 -14.69 -12.43
CA PRO A 164 15.84 -15.58 -12.12
C PRO A 164 14.49 -14.87 -12.31
N GLN A 165 13.46 -15.61 -12.69
CA GLN A 165 12.08 -15.11 -12.78
C GLN A 165 11.26 -15.50 -11.54
N VAL A 166 10.15 -14.81 -11.30
CA VAL A 166 9.23 -15.13 -10.20
C VAL A 166 8.83 -16.60 -10.29
N GLY A 167 9.06 -17.35 -9.21
CA GLY A 167 8.78 -18.78 -9.13
C GLY A 167 10.01 -19.69 -9.32
N ASP A 168 11.10 -19.20 -9.93
CA ASP A 168 12.33 -19.96 -10.09
C ASP A 168 12.95 -20.33 -8.72
N ALA A 169 13.65 -21.46 -8.65
CA ALA A 169 14.30 -21.91 -7.42
C ALA A 169 15.33 -20.90 -6.84
N CYS A 170 15.94 -20.09 -7.71
CA CYS A 170 16.87 -19.02 -7.31
C CYS A 170 16.19 -17.65 -7.11
N TRP A 171 14.87 -17.54 -7.29
CA TRP A 171 14.16 -16.27 -7.07
C TRP A 171 14.24 -15.86 -5.60
N PRO A 172 14.58 -14.59 -5.30
CA PRO A 172 14.73 -14.11 -3.93
C PRO A 172 13.53 -14.45 -3.04
N ARG A 173 13.82 -14.96 -1.84
CA ARG A 173 12.81 -15.31 -0.84
C ARG A 173 13.41 -15.65 0.52
N ARG A 174 12.57 -15.61 1.55
CA ARG A 174 12.73 -16.30 2.83
C ARG A 174 11.93 -17.60 2.85
N SER A 175 12.53 -18.70 3.31
CA SER A 175 11.83 -19.98 3.55
C SER A 175 12.51 -20.73 4.71
N ASN A 176 12.23 -22.03 4.87
CA ASN A 176 12.92 -22.90 5.82
C ASN A 176 13.30 -24.24 5.17
N LEU A 177 14.25 -24.96 5.78
CA LEU A 177 14.80 -26.22 5.26
C LEU A 177 13.83 -27.42 5.39
N GLY A 178 12.63 -27.25 5.97
CA GLY A 178 11.72 -28.33 6.33
C GLY A 178 12.16 -29.15 7.56
N ALA A 179 13.47 -29.37 7.74
CA ALA A 179 14.07 -29.93 8.93
C ALA A 179 15.38 -29.18 9.28
N PRO A 180 15.67 -28.90 10.57
CA PRO A 180 16.93 -28.26 10.94
C PRO A 180 18.15 -29.09 10.56
N ALA A 181 19.17 -28.45 9.99
CA ALA A 181 20.42 -29.06 9.55
C ALA A 181 21.61 -28.56 10.36
N SER A 182 22.53 -29.45 10.77
CA SER A 182 23.70 -29.08 11.58
C SER A 182 24.62 -28.09 10.87
N LEU A 183 25.14 -27.13 11.64
CA LEU A 183 26.18 -26.19 11.22
C LEU A 183 27.44 -26.41 12.08
N GLY A 184 28.53 -26.83 11.44
CA GLY A 184 29.82 -26.98 12.13
C GLY A 184 29.75 -27.91 13.34
N SER A 185 30.42 -27.52 14.44
CA SER A 185 30.68 -28.39 15.59
C SER A 185 29.94 -28.05 16.89
N SER A 186 29.23 -26.92 16.97
CA SER A 186 28.70 -26.36 18.23
C SER A 186 27.27 -26.81 18.60
N GLY A 187 26.60 -27.59 17.75
CA GLY A 187 25.22 -28.07 17.97
C GLY A 187 24.13 -27.11 17.49
N VAL A 188 24.46 -25.87 17.10
CA VAL A 188 23.55 -24.95 16.42
C VAL A 188 23.19 -25.46 15.02
N ARG A 189 21.94 -25.24 14.61
CA ARG A 189 21.41 -25.75 13.33
C ARG A 189 20.87 -24.63 12.45
N ALA A 190 21.04 -24.76 11.13
CA ALA A 190 20.32 -23.95 10.15
C ALA A 190 18.87 -24.45 10.05
N PHE A 191 17.91 -23.54 9.97
CA PHE A 191 16.53 -23.89 9.65
C PHE A 191 15.90 -22.84 8.76
N ASP A 192 15.83 -21.59 9.24
CA ASP A 192 15.40 -20.46 8.43
C ASP A 192 16.54 -19.98 7.53
N TYR A 193 16.20 -19.60 6.31
CA TYR A 193 17.16 -19.03 5.37
C TYR A 193 16.52 -17.94 4.52
N THR A 194 17.36 -17.01 4.11
CA THR A 194 17.09 -16.09 3.00
C THR A 194 17.92 -16.51 1.80
N LEU A 195 17.36 -16.41 0.61
CA LEU A 195 18.06 -16.68 -0.64
C LEU A 195 17.98 -15.42 -1.49
N VAL A 196 19.14 -14.91 -1.94
CA VAL A 196 19.23 -13.78 -2.88
C VAL A 196 20.39 -14.05 -3.84
N ASP A 197 20.09 -14.20 -5.12
CA ASP A 197 21.10 -14.54 -6.12
C ASP A 197 21.97 -13.34 -6.55
N THR A 198 23.10 -13.62 -7.21
CA THR A 198 24.09 -12.59 -7.56
C THR A 198 23.55 -11.44 -8.43
N THR A 199 22.48 -11.65 -9.21
CA THR A 199 21.87 -10.57 -10.01
C THR A 199 20.99 -9.60 -9.21
N HIS A 200 20.52 -10.01 -8.02
CA HIS A 200 19.68 -9.19 -7.13
C HIS A 200 20.47 -8.54 -5.96
N LEU A 201 21.81 -8.60 -5.98
CA LEU A 201 22.68 -7.94 -5.00
C LEU A 201 22.98 -6.47 -5.33
N ALA A 202 22.26 -5.88 -6.28
CA ALA A 202 22.44 -4.48 -6.67
C ALA A 202 21.91 -3.53 -5.57
N GLY A 203 22.74 -3.24 -4.58
CA GLY A 203 22.33 -2.57 -3.35
C GLY A 203 21.73 -3.55 -2.34
N VAL A 204 21.24 -3.05 -1.20
CA VAL A 204 20.80 -3.92 -0.09
C VAL A 204 19.28 -4.07 0.01
N GLY A 205 18.49 -3.45 -0.86
CA GLY A 205 17.02 -3.40 -0.76
C GLY A 205 16.38 -4.79 -0.71
N THR A 206 16.68 -5.65 -1.68
CA THR A 206 16.16 -7.03 -1.74
C THR A 206 16.68 -7.86 -0.57
N VAL A 207 17.96 -7.75 -0.21
CA VAL A 207 18.51 -8.45 0.95
C VAL A 207 17.81 -8.03 2.24
N ALA A 208 17.57 -6.73 2.43
CA ALA A 208 16.88 -6.19 3.59
C ALA A 208 15.40 -6.63 3.65
N HIS A 209 14.71 -6.66 2.51
CA HIS A 209 13.35 -7.19 2.39
C HIS A 209 13.27 -8.64 2.87
N GLU A 210 14.11 -9.53 2.32
CA GLU A 210 14.11 -10.93 2.72
C GLU A 210 14.53 -11.13 4.18
N THR A 211 15.47 -10.31 4.66
CA THR A 211 15.93 -10.34 6.05
C THR A 211 14.81 -9.93 7.02
N LEU A 212 13.95 -8.98 6.67
CA LEU A 212 12.84 -8.56 7.54
C LEU A 212 11.81 -9.68 7.76
N HIS A 213 11.63 -10.59 6.79
CA HIS A 213 10.79 -11.78 6.98
C HIS A 213 11.30 -12.72 8.08
N VAL A 214 12.60 -12.76 8.33
CA VAL A 214 13.19 -13.53 9.44
C VAL A 214 12.65 -13.03 10.78
N PHE A 215 12.44 -11.72 10.89
CA PHE A 215 11.92 -11.09 12.09
C PHE A 215 10.39 -11.09 12.17
N GLY A 216 9.68 -11.60 11.16
CA GLY A 216 8.22 -11.76 11.19
C GLY A 216 7.43 -10.78 10.32
N ALA A 217 8.11 -9.91 9.56
CA ALA A 217 7.48 -9.03 8.60
C ALA A 217 6.70 -9.81 7.52
N ARG A 218 5.64 -9.21 6.99
CA ARG A 218 4.78 -9.79 5.95
C ARG A 218 4.88 -9.01 4.66
N ASP A 219 4.69 -9.68 3.54
CA ASP A 219 4.62 -9.03 2.23
C ASP A 219 3.42 -8.08 2.18
N LEU A 220 3.67 -6.84 1.75
CA LEU A 220 2.66 -5.78 1.67
C LEU A 220 2.30 -5.39 0.23
N TYR A 221 2.77 -6.14 -0.78
CA TYR A 221 2.28 -6.08 -2.16
C TYR A 221 1.29 -7.21 -2.45
N ARG A 222 0.44 -7.03 -3.48
CA ARG A 222 -0.52 -8.05 -3.92
C ARG A 222 0.15 -9.08 -4.82
N GLY A 223 -0.33 -10.32 -4.81
CA GLY A 223 0.18 -11.37 -5.72
C GLY A 223 0.05 -10.96 -7.18
N GLY A 224 1.12 -11.12 -7.97
CA GLY A 224 1.13 -10.83 -9.41
C GLY A 224 1.24 -9.35 -9.81
N SER A 225 1.35 -8.41 -8.87
CA SER A 225 1.72 -7.03 -9.21
C SER A 225 3.23 -6.93 -9.41
N ALA A 226 3.70 -6.43 -10.56
CA ALA A 226 5.12 -6.16 -10.73
C ALA A 226 5.57 -5.08 -9.73
N GLU A 227 6.60 -5.38 -8.96
CA GLU A 227 7.13 -4.57 -7.85
C GLU A 227 7.56 -3.13 -8.25
N ILE A 228 7.55 -2.82 -9.55
CA ILE A 228 8.18 -1.60 -10.11
C ILE A 228 7.33 -0.94 -11.22
N SER A 229 6.20 -1.52 -11.64
CA SER A 229 5.39 -0.91 -12.71
C SER A 229 4.31 0.00 -12.14
N GLN A 230 4.29 1.27 -12.54
CA GLN A 230 3.18 2.18 -12.29
C GLN A 230 1.86 1.50 -12.70
N GLY A 231 0.96 1.29 -11.75
CA GLY A 231 -0.32 0.65 -12.01
C GLY A 231 -1.23 0.73 -10.79
N SER A 232 -2.53 0.86 -11.05
CA SER A 232 -3.61 0.91 -10.08
C SER A 232 -3.79 -0.44 -9.39
N ASN A 233 -2.82 -0.91 -8.59
CA ASN A 233 -2.95 -2.12 -7.77
C ASN A 233 -1.99 -2.15 -6.55
N MET A 234 -1.56 -0.99 -6.03
CA MET A 234 -0.60 -0.91 -4.92
C MET A 234 -1.28 -0.55 -3.61
N PRO A 235 -1.49 -1.48 -2.66
CA PRO A 235 -2.12 -1.15 -1.38
C PRO A 235 -1.23 -0.33 -0.44
N VAL A 236 0.10 -0.45 -0.55
CA VAL A 236 1.10 0.23 0.31
C VAL A 236 2.17 0.96 -0.49
N GLY A 237 2.77 0.32 -1.50
CA GLY A 237 3.75 0.94 -2.41
C GLY A 237 5.02 1.43 -1.70
N VAL A 238 5.58 2.55 -2.17
CA VAL A 238 6.84 3.17 -1.70
C VAL A 238 6.93 3.50 -0.20
N TRP A 239 5.87 3.32 0.58
CA TRP A 239 5.85 3.63 2.01
C TRP A 239 6.39 2.50 2.89
N ASP A 240 6.58 1.30 2.35
CA ASP A 240 7.17 0.17 3.05
C ASP A 240 8.09 -0.65 2.13
N ILE A 241 9.27 -1.02 2.64
CA ILE A 241 10.19 -1.92 1.93
C ILE A 241 9.57 -3.30 1.68
N MET A 242 8.62 -3.73 2.50
CA MET A 242 7.87 -4.97 2.33
C MET A 242 6.81 -4.88 1.22
N ALA A 243 6.57 -3.70 0.66
CA ALA A 243 5.74 -3.49 -0.51
C ALA A 243 6.55 -3.16 -1.76
N GLN A 244 7.70 -2.50 -1.63
CA GLN A 244 8.55 -2.09 -2.75
C GLN A 244 10.02 -1.94 -2.31
N HIS A 245 10.94 -2.71 -2.91
CA HIS A 245 12.34 -2.80 -2.45
C HIS A 245 13.43 -2.60 -3.53
N GLY A 246 13.08 -2.51 -4.81
CA GLY A 246 14.02 -2.47 -5.94
C GLY A 246 14.80 -1.16 -6.16
N GLY A 247 14.90 -0.26 -5.18
CA GLY A 247 15.50 1.07 -5.31
C GLY A 247 16.75 1.28 -4.44
N SER A 248 17.65 2.18 -4.84
CA SER A 248 18.85 2.53 -4.04
C SER A 248 18.55 3.44 -2.85
N LYS A 249 17.33 3.96 -2.75
CA LYS A 249 16.84 4.79 -1.65
C LYS A 249 15.90 3.93 -0.81
N LEU A 250 16.32 3.58 0.40
CA LEU A 250 15.55 2.72 1.28
C LEU A 250 14.45 3.50 1.99
N MET A 251 13.39 2.78 2.37
CA MET A 251 12.22 3.32 3.04
C MET A 251 12.17 2.74 4.45
N TRP A 252 11.65 3.52 5.38
CA TRP A 252 11.31 2.97 6.69
C TRP A 252 10.16 1.96 6.53
N PRO A 253 10.22 0.77 7.15
CA PRO A 253 9.04 -0.08 7.27
C PRO A 253 7.96 0.65 8.07
N LEU A 254 6.70 0.39 7.75
CA LEU A 254 5.56 0.91 8.49
C LEU A 254 5.65 0.50 9.96
N ALA A 255 4.98 1.25 10.83
CA ALA A 255 4.87 0.95 12.26
C ALA A 255 4.30 -0.45 12.49
N ILE A 256 3.33 -0.90 11.69
CA ILE A 256 2.79 -2.26 11.78
C ILE A 256 3.84 -3.33 11.43
N THR A 257 4.65 -3.11 10.40
CA THR A 257 5.74 -4.02 10.01
C THR A 257 6.78 -4.13 11.12
N ARG A 258 7.12 -3.01 11.77
CA ARG A 258 8.04 -3.01 12.93
C ARG A 258 7.42 -3.61 14.18
N ALA A 259 6.11 -3.47 14.38
CA ALA A 259 5.39 -4.14 15.45
C ALA A 259 5.38 -5.66 15.25
N ASP A 260 5.22 -6.12 14.00
CA ASP A 260 5.34 -7.53 13.64
C ASP A 260 6.74 -8.09 13.91
N CYS A 261 7.79 -7.27 13.72
CA CYS A 261 9.15 -7.59 14.11
C CYS A 261 9.43 -7.49 15.62
N GLY A 262 8.46 -7.06 16.42
CA GLY A 262 8.62 -6.82 17.86
C GLY A 262 9.45 -5.59 18.22
N TRP A 263 9.73 -4.69 17.27
CA TRP A 263 10.61 -3.53 17.47
C TRP A 263 9.88 -2.25 17.87
N LEU A 264 8.58 -2.17 17.60
CA LEU A 264 7.78 -0.98 17.91
C LEU A 264 6.46 -1.39 18.58
N PRO A 265 6.22 -1.06 19.86
CA PRO A 265 4.91 -1.24 20.46
C PRO A 265 3.91 -0.28 19.81
N LEU A 266 2.68 -0.77 19.60
CA LEU A 266 1.62 0.01 18.95
C LEU A 266 0.44 0.21 19.91
N ASP A 267 0.43 1.36 20.58
CA ASP A 267 -0.61 1.70 21.53
C ASP A 267 -1.94 1.96 20.83
N THR A 268 -3.04 1.42 21.39
CA THR A 268 -4.39 1.77 20.95
C THR A 268 -4.87 3.00 21.70
N VAL A 269 -5.39 3.99 20.97
CA VAL A 269 -5.95 5.23 21.52
C VAL A 269 -7.40 5.40 21.09
N ASP A 270 -8.17 6.19 21.84
CA ASP A 270 -9.55 6.53 21.50
C ASP A 270 -9.64 7.83 20.66
N ALA A 271 -10.84 8.31 20.33
CA ALA A 271 -11.05 9.62 19.73
C ALA A 271 -10.48 10.74 20.62
N GLY A 272 -9.90 11.76 19.99
CA GLY A 272 -9.17 12.81 20.69
C GLY A 272 -8.10 13.45 19.82
N THR A 273 -7.28 14.29 20.43
CA THR A 273 -6.16 14.97 19.78
C THR A 273 -4.84 14.38 20.24
N TYR A 274 -3.97 14.03 19.30
CA TYR A 274 -2.69 13.39 19.56
C TYR A 274 -1.57 14.06 18.78
N THR A 275 -0.35 13.99 19.32
CA THR A 275 0.88 14.36 18.63
C THR A 275 1.76 13.13 18.46
N LEU A 276 2.30 12.95 17.26
CA LEU A 276 3.27 11.92 16.92
C LEU A 276 4.59 12.55 16.51
N ALA A 277 5.70 11.88 16.81
CA ALA A 277 7.04 12.30 16.51
C ALA A 277 7.59 11.61 15.25
N ALA A 278 8.60 12.21 14.63
CA ALA A 278 9.34 11.59 13.52
C ALA A 278 9.94 10.23 13.94
N PRO A 279 10.21 9.32 12.98
CA PRO A 279 10.88 8.06 13.27
C PRO A 279 12.13 8.23 14.16
N GLY A 280 12.20 7.46 15.24
CA GLY A 280 13.33 7.44 16.17
C GLY A 280 13.38 8.55 17.23
N SER A 281 12.42 9.48 17.28
CA SER A 281 12.44 10.61 18.24
C SER A 281 11.29 10.61 19.26
N GLY A 282 10.43 9.60 19.26
CA GLY A 282 9.33 9.46 20.22
C GLY A 282 8.23 8.53 19.73
N ARG A 283 7.00 8.74 20.22
CA ARG A 283 5.83 7.97 19.78
C ARG A 283 5.49 8.31 18.34
N GLN A 284 5.79 7.39 17.41
CA GLN A 284 5.66 7.61 15.98
C GLN A 284 4.30 7.21 15.41
N ALA A 285 3.62 6.26 16.04
CA ALA A 285 2.34 5.74 15.56
C ALA A 285 1.39 5.39 16.72
N VAL A 286 0.10 5.36 16.41
CA VAL A 286 -0.97 4.87 17.29
C VAL A 286 -1.98 4.08 16.47
N ALA A 287 -2.61 3.09 17.10
CA ALA A 287 -3.77 2.39 16.56
C ALA A 287 -5.07 3.03 17.07
N VAL A 288 -6.10 3.07 16.23
CA VAL A 288 -7.46 3.50 16.56
C VAL A 288 -8.44 2.44 16.09
N ARG A 289 -9.44 2.16 16.93
CA ARG A 289 -10.52 1.21 16.60
C ARG A 289 -11.80 1.95 16.26
N SER A 290 -12.51 1.44 15.25
CA SER A 290 -13.89 1.83 15.00
C SER A 290 -14.83 0.99 15.87
N PRO A 291 -15.93 1.56 16.40
CA PRO A 291 -16.98 0.75 17.06
C PRO A 291 -17.67 -0.26 16.11
N LEU A 292 -17.42 -0.15 14.80
CA LEU A 292 -18.01 -0.98 13.75
C LEU A 292 -17.16 -2.20 13.39
N SER A 293 -15.98 -2.37 13.98
CA SER A 293 -15.14 -3.56 13.76
C SER A 293 -14.48 -4.03 15.05
N ASP A 294 -14.62 -5.32 15.34
CA ASP A 294 -13.97 -5.97 16.48
C ASP A 294 -12.58 -6.53 16.13
N SER A 295 -12.32 -6.80 14.84
CA SER A 295 -11.09 -7.42 14.36
C SER A 295 -10.12 -6.42 13.74
N GLU A 296 -10.60 -5.56 12.86
CA GLU A 296 -9.79 -4.59 12.13
C GLU A 296 -9.57 -3.30 12.92
N TYR A 297 -8.46 -2.65 12.67
CA TYR A 297 -8.13 -1.35 13.26
C TYR A 297 -7.34 -0.50 12.27
N PHE A 298 -7.12 0.75 12.63
CA PHE A 298 -6.47 1.73 11.76
C PHE A 298 -5.23 2.26 12.46
N VAL A 299 -4.14 2.43 11.73
CA VAL A 299 -2.90 2.98 12.27
C VAL A 299 -2.67 4.35 11.66
N LEU A 300 -2.32 5.28 12.54
CA LEU A 300 -1.94 6.64 12.20
C LEU A 300 -0.46 6.78 12.52
N GLU A 301 0.35 7.05 11.50
CA GLU A 301 1.81 7.06 11.60
C GLU A 301 2.39 8.31 10.97
N TYR A 302 3.29 9.00 11.68
CA TYR A 302 3.98 10.15 11.11
C TYR A 302 5.27 9.73 10.39
N ARG A 303 5.45 10.29 9.19
CA ARG A 303 6.63 10.10 8.34
C ARG A 303 7.24 11.44 7.98
N ARG A 304 8.57 11.50 8.03
CA ARG A 304 9.37 12.65 7.65
C ARG A 304 10.14 12.33 6.39
N ALA A 305 9.90 13.08 5.33
CA ALA A 305 10.65 12.97 4.10
C ALA A 305 12.01 13.65 4.19
N ASN A 306 13.02 12.98 3.62
CA ASN A 306 14.29 13.62 3.31
C ASN A 306 14.23 14.26 1.91
N THR A 307 14.46 15.56 1.83
CA THR A 307 14.47 16.32 0.57
C THR A 307 15.87 16.50 -0.02
N ASP A 308 16.92 16.17 0.74
CA ASP A 308 18.30 16.16 0.26
C ASP A 308 18.55 14.88 -0.54
N ILE A 309 18.22 14.88 -1.84
CA ILE A 309 18.35 13.70 -2.70
C ILE A 309 19.79 13.19 -2.84
N ALA A 310 20.79 14.04 -2.55
CA ALA A 310 22.19 13.66 -2.54
C ALA A 310 22.57 12.85 -1.29
N ASP A 311 21.76 12.92 -0.23
CA ASP A 311 21.90 12.08 0.95
C ASP A 311 21.50 10.63 0.63
N LEU A 312 22.51 9.80 0.40
CA LEU A 312 22.42 8.36 0.15
C LEU A 312 22.17 7.56 1.42
N SER A 313 22.37 8.17 2.59
CA SER A 313 22.17 7.54 3.88
C SER A 313 20.76 7.70 4.43
N ALA A 314 20.04 8.74 4.01
CA ALA A 314 18.70 8.99 4.50
C ALA A 314 17.68 7.95 4.00
N LEU A 315 16.78 7.57 4.92
CA LEU A 315 15.56 6.84 4.58
C LEU A 315 14.47 7.82 4.14
N ASP A 316 13.43 7.31 3.47
CA ASP A 316 12.25 8.10 3.08
C ASP A 316 12.62 9.35 2.26
N THR A 317 13.50 9.18 1.26
CA THR A 317 13.81 10.25 0.32
C THR A 317 12.55 10.63 -0.46
N SER A 318 12.32 11.94 -0.64
CA SER A 318 11.23 12.49 -1.44
C SER A 318 11.79 13.23 -2.64
N GLN A 319 11.46 12.73 -3.83
CA GLN A 319 11.82 13.35 -5.10
C GLN A 319 10.63 13.30 -6.04
N GLU A 320 10.16 14.48 -6.46
CA GLU A 320 9.02 14.53 -7.38
C GLU A 320 9.36 13.90 -8.74
N GLY A 321 8.41 13.17 -9.31
CA GLY A 321 8.59 12.40 -10.56
C GLY A 321 9.39 11.09 -10.42
N SER A 322 9.92 10.75 -9.25
CA SER A 322 10.57 9.46 -9.00
C SER A 322 9.59 8.44 -8.42
N LEU A 323 9.59 7.23 -8.97
CA LEU A 323 8.70 6.13 -8.57
C LEU A 323 9.16 5.31 -7.38
N MET A 324 10.37 5.58 -6.90
CA MET A 324 11.02 4.83 -5.83
C MET A 324 11.18 5.69 -4.56
N THR A 325 10.41 6.77 -4.46
CA THR A 325 10.52 7.77 -3.39
C THR A 325 9.14 8.22 -2.95
N ILE A 326 8.98 8.50 -1.65
CA ILE A 326 7.73 9.00 -1.08
C ILE A 326 7.43 10.43 -1.58
N GLY A 327 6.18 10.89 -1.46
CA GLY A 327 5.75 12.20 -1.95
C GLY A 327 5.90 13.36 -0.96
N GLY A 328 6.36 13.12 0.26
CA GLY A 328 6.63 14.17 1.25
C GLY A 328 6.36 13.75 2.70
N SER A 329 6.58 14.66 3.64
CA SER A 329 6.29 14.44 5.07
C SER A 329 4.79 14.52 5.37
N GLY A 330 4.30 13.70 6.30
CA GLY A 330 2.91 13.77 6.75
C GLY A 330 2.45 12.57 7.56
N LEU A 331 1.17 12.59 7.92
CA LEU A 331 0.48 11.54 8.65
C LEU A 331 -0.11 10.52 7.68
N LEU A 332 0.40 9.29 7.72
CA LEU A 332 -0.21 8.15 7.05
C LEU A 332 -1.41 7.66 7.85
N VAL A 333 -2.45 7.23 7.15
CA VAL A 333 -3.61 6.54 7.73
C VAL A 333 -3.81 5.25 6.95
N TYR A 334 -3.76 4.12 7.63
CA TYR A 334 -3.91 2.82 6.99
C TYR A 334 -4.72 1.84 7.82
N ARG A 335 -5.42 0.96 7.13
CA ARG A 335 -6.16 -0.15 7.71
C ARG A 335 -5.23 -1.32 7.97
N VAL A 336 -5.45 -2.02 9.07
CA VAL A 336 -4.83 -3.31 9.40
C VAL A 336 -5.93 -4.34 9.60
N ASN A 337 -5.85 -5.44 8.86
CA ASN A 337 -6.76 -6.58 8.94
C ASN A 337 -6.03 -7.82 9.48
N PRO A 338 -6.06 -8.07 10.80
CA PRO A 338 -5.32 -9.18 11.41
C PRO A 338 -5.62 -10.56 10.83
N VAL A 339 -6.81 -10.77 10.25
CA VAL A 339 -7.20 -12.05 9.63
C VAL A 339 -6.35 -12.34 8.38
N ALA A 340 -5.93 -11.30 7.65
CA ALA A 340 -5.11 -11.45 6.45
C ALA A 340 -3.60 -11.52 6.75
N LYS A 341 -3.18 -11.29 8.00
CA LYS A 341 -1.76 -11.28 8.41
C LYS A 341 -0.97 -12.53 7.96
N PRO A 342 -1.49 -13.78 8.05
CA PRO A 342 -0.73 -14.96 7.65
C PRO A 342 -0.23 -14.92 6.20
N GLU A 343 -1.05 -14.37 5.30
CA GLU A 343 -0.76 -14.25 3.86
C GLU A 343 -0.21 -12.85 3.47
N GLY A 344 -0.14 -11.91 4.43
CA GLY A 344 0.15 -10.51 4.15
C GLY A 344 -0.88 -9.93 3.16
N ASN A 345 -0.41 -9.17 2.17
CA ASN A 345 -1.23 -8.65 1.08
C ASN A 345 -1.30 -9.59 -0.13
N LYS A 346 -0.61 -10.74 -0.10
CA LYS A 346 -0.59 -11.71 -1.21
C LYS A 346 -1.88 -12.52 -1.31
N GLY A 347 -2.67 -12.57 -0.24
CA GLY A 347 -3.96 -13.26 -0.18
C GLY A 347 -5.10 -12.56 -0.93
N ASP A 348 -6.31 -13.09 -0.72
CA ASP A 348 -7.56 -12.53 -1.28
C ASP A 348 -7.99 -11.22 -0.61
N LYS A 349 -7.39 -10.89 0.53
CA LYS A 349 -7.58 -9.65 1.28
C LYS A 349 -6.24 -8.99 1.54
N ASP A 350 -6.26 -7.68 1.73
CA ASP A 350 -5.06 -6.95 2.14
C ASP A 350 -4.95 -6.99 3.67
N TYR A 351 -3.80 -7.44 4.18
CA TYR A 351 -3.38 -7.22 5.56
C TYR A 351 -3.27 -5.72 5.88
N VAL A 352 -2.60 -4.95 5.03
CA VAL A 352 -2.40 -3.50 5.22
C VAL A 352 -2.85 -2.75 3.98
N TYR A 353 -3.59 -1.66 4.17
CA TYR A 353 -4.04 -0.80 3.07
C TYR A 353 -3.94 0.68 3.44
N LEU A 354 -3.17 1.46 2.67
CA LEU A 354 -3.00 2.91 2.85
C LEU A 354 -4.11 3.67 2.12
N PHE A 355 -4.82 4.54 2.85
CA PHE A 355 -5.86 5.37 2.27
C PHE A 355 -5.27 6.54 1.51
N ARG A 356 -5.76 6.79 0.29
CA ARG A 356 -5.30 7.84 -0.62
C ARG A 356 -6.47 8.48 -1.35
N SER A 357 -6.21 9.57 -2.08
CA SER A 357 -7.21 10.21 -2.93
C SER A 357 -7.28 9.53 -4.30
N GLY A 358 -8.46 9.51 -4.93
CA GLY A 358 -8.63 9.00 -6.30
C GLY A 358 -8.84 7.49 -6.40
N GLU A 359 -9.26 6.85 -5.31
CA GLU A 359 -9.71 5.46 -5.38
C GLU A 359 -11.03 5.32 -6.14
N THR A 360 -11.15 4.22 -6.88
CA THR A 360 -12.27 3.98 -7.83
C THR A 360 -12.72 2.52 -7.86
N GLY A 361 -12.20 1.69 -6.95
CA GLY A 361 -12.53 0.28 -6.86
C GLY A 361 -13.45 -0.04 -5.69
N GLY A 362 -14.03 -1.25 -5.75
CA GLY A 362 -14.87 -1.81 -4.69
C GLY A 362 -14.14 -1.98 -3.34
N PRO A 363 -14.72 -2.72 -2.38
CA PRO A 363 -14.27 -2.80 -0.97
C PRO A 363 -12.76 -2.93 -0.70
N ARG A 364 -12.07 -3.75 -1.50
CA ARG A 364 -10.61 -3.98 -1.38
C ARG A 364 -9.78 -2.78 -1.87
N GLY A 365 -10.37 -1.87 -2.64
CA GLY A 365 -9.70 -0.81 -3.39
C GLY A 365 -9.04 -1.38 -4.64
N ASN A 366 -9.19 -0.71 -5.78
CA ASN A 366 -8.55 -1.22 -6.98
C ASN A 366 -7.06 -0.87 -7.00
N GLY A 367 -6.57 0.11 -6.22
CA GLY A 367 -5.19 0.56 -6.30
C GLY A 367 -5.04 1.96 -6.88
N ALA A 368 -6.14 2.58 -7.33
CA ALA A 368 -6.13 3.87 -8.01
C ALA A 368 -5.78 5.03 -7.08
N GLY A 369 -5.31 6.12 -7.68
CA GLY A 369 -4.77 7.26 -6.96
C GLY A 369 -3.26 7.21 -6.80
N ASP A 370 -2.67 8.33 -6.39
CA ASP A 370 -1.24 8.43 -6.19
C ASP A 370 -0.86 7.97 -4.78
N ILE A 371 -0.34 6.75 -4.68
CA ILE A 371 0.12 6.20 -3.39
C ILE A 371 1.25 7.03 -2.78
N ARG A 372 2.08 7.72 -3.58
CA ARG A 372 3.18 8.56 -3.08
C ARG A 372 2.68 9.77 -2.29
N HIS A 373 1.47 10.24 -2.56
CA HIS A 373 0.86 11.41 -1.91
C HIS A 373 -0.36 11.04 -1.06
N CYS A 374 -0.33 9.89 -0.37
CA CYS A 374 -1.42 9.43 0.48
C CYS A 374 -1.47 10.09 1.87
N GLN A 375 -0.35 10.69 2.31
CA GLN A 375 -0.19 11.31 3.62
C GLN A 375 -1.06 12.57 3.80
N LEU A 376 -1.51 12.80 5.03
CA LEU A 376 -2.13 14.05 5.44
C LEU A 376 -1.09 15.07 5.91
N SER A 377 -1.27 16.34 5.58
CA SER A 377 -0.40 17.44 6.02
C SER A 377 -1.12 18.78 5.97
N LEU A 378 -0.62 19.78 6.71
CA LEU A 378 -1.12 21.16 6.65
C LEU A 378 -0.89 21.83 5.28
N GLY A 379 0.14 21.40 4.54
CA GLY A 379 0.45 21.93 3.21
C GLY A 379 -0.27 21.23 2.07
N GLY A 380 -1.11 20.23 2.37
CA GLY A 380 -1.74 19.36 1.39
C GLY A 380 -3.13 18.90 1.82
N ARG A 381 -3.37 17.59 1.82
CA ARG A 381 -4.63 17.01 2.28
C ARG A 381 -4.67 17.03 3.82
N GLU A 382 -5.50 17.88 4.41
CA GLU A 382 -5.56 17.99 5.87
C GLU A 382 -6.45 16.94 6.55
N SER A 383 -7.40 16.34 5.82
CA SER A 383 -8.37 15.40 6.40
C SER A 383 -8.73 14.22 5.51
N LEU A 384 -9.12 13.12 6.15
CA LEU A 384 -9.56 11.86 5.55
C LEU A 384 -10.67 11.23 6.40
N GLY A 385 -11.61 10.53 5.76
CA GLY A 385 -12.71 9.83 6.43
C GLY A 385 -14.02 10.61 6.47
N SER A 386 -15.09 9.93 6.87
CA SER A 386 -16.44 10.48 6.99
C SER A 386 -17.23 9.75 8.07
N GLN A 387 -18.07 10.48 8.82
CA GLN A 387 -19.05 9.89 9.73
C GLN A 387 -20.36 9.48 9.02
N ASP A 388 -20.54 9.86 7.75
CA ASP A 388 -21.66 9.38 6.95
C ASP A 388 -21.39 7.93 6.52
N LEU A 389 -22.01 6.99 7.25
CA LEU A 389 -21.80 5.55 7.05
C LEU A 389 -22.28 5.02 5.69
N SER A 390 -22.98 5.84 4.90
CA SER A 390 -23.38 5.48 3.53
C SER A 390 -22.28 5.65 2.48
N LEU A 391 -21.21 6.38 2.81
CA LEU A 391 -20.10 6.66 1.91
C LEU A 391 -19.09 5.52 1.87
N GLY A 392 -18.50 5.27 0.71
CA GLY A 392 -17.50 4.22 0.49
C GLY A 392 -16.07 4.75 0.39
N LEU A 393 -15.16 3.84 0.06
CA LEU A 393 -13.74 4.15 -0.18
C LEU A 393 -13.56 5.21 -1.29
N GLU A 394 -14.38 5.11 -2.36
CA GLU A 394 -14.38 6.03 -3.51
C GLU A 394 -14.78 7.46 -3.12
N ASP A 395 -15.60 7.60 -2.07
CA ASP A 395 -16.02 8.89 -1.50
C ASP A 395 -14.98 9.48 -0.51
N GLY A 396 -13.85 8.79 -0.33
CA GLY A 396 -12.79 9.17 0.61
C GLY A 396 -13.08 8.80 2.07
N ALA A 397 -14.00 7.85 2.31
CA ALA A 397 -14.20 7.28 3.64
C ALA A 397 -13.04 6.35 4.04
N ILE A 398 -12.79 6.24 5.34
CA ILE A 398 -11.89 5.23 5.90
C ILE A 398 -12.72 3.96 6.05
N THR A 399 -12.49 2.95 5.22
CA THR A 399 -13.32 1.74 5.16
C THR A 399 -12.64 0.51 5.74
N LEU A 400 -13.45 -0.41 6.27
CA LEU A 400 -13.04 -1.77 6.61
C LEU A 400 -12.77 -2.61 5.34
N SER A 401 -12.21 -3.80 5.49
CA SER A 401 -11.87 -4.67 4.33
C SER A 401 -13.09 -5.15 3.54
N ASP A 402 -14.28 -5.13 4.15
CA ASP A 402 -15.57 -5.42 3.53
C ASP A 402 -16.21 -4.19 2.84
N GLY A 403 -15.55 -3.03 2.88
CA GLY A 403 -15.97 -1.79 2.25
C GLY A 403 -16.87 -0.92 3.13
N GLN A 404 -17.26 -1.38 4.31
CA GLN A 404 -18.05 -0.58 5.24
C GLN A 404 -17.24 0.62 5.74
N ASN A 405 -17.86 1.80 5.75
CA ASN A 405 -17.26 2.97 6.38
C ASN A 405 -17.03 2.72 7.88
N SER A 406 -15.80 2.93 8.34
CA SER A 406 -15.44 2.87 9.76
C SER A 406 -16.04 4.00 10.59
N GLY A 407 -16.51 5.06 9.93
CA GLY A 407 -17.02 6.27 10.54
C GLY A 407 -15.94 7.15 11.18
N LEU A 408 -14.67 6.79 11.02
CA LEU A 408 -13.55 7.59 11.51
C LEU A 408 -13.34 8.82 10.63
N VAL A 409 -12.98 9.94 11.27
CA VAL A 409 -12.45 11.13 10.58
C VAL A 409 -11.14 11.51 11.25
N VAL A 410 -10.11 11.69 10.43
CA VAL A 410 -8.77 12.10 10.85
C VAL A 410 -8.48 13.47 10.25
N ARG A 411 -8.03 14.42 11.07
CA ARG A 411 -7.67 15.77 10.63
C ARG A 411 -6.36 16.23 11.26
N VAL A 412 -5.39 16.59 10.43
CA VAL A 412 -4.16 17.26 10.88
C VAL A 412 -4.49 18.67 11.33
N THR A 413 -4.02 19.07 12.51
CA THR A 413 -4.27 20.38 13.13
C THR A 413 -2.98 21.14 13.46
N GLY A 414 -1.83 20.47 13.42
CA GLY A 414 -0.52 21.06 13.65
C GLY A 414 0.58 20.22 13.00
N GLN A 415 1.65 20.83 12.51
CA GLN A 415 2.77 20.09 11.93
C GLN A 415 4.06 20.89 12.04
N THR A 416 5.14 20.20 12.39
CA THR A 416 6.54 20.67 12.29
C THR A 416 7.34 19.67 11.45
N ASP A 417 8.65 19.90 11.29
CA ASP A 417 9.54 18.93 10.63
C ASP A 417 9.70 17.62 11.42
N ASN A 418 9.47 17.65 12.74
CA ASN A 418 9.73 16.52 13.63
C ASN A 418 8.47 15.98 14.31
N SER A 419 7.30 16.59 14.07
CA SER A 419 6.05 16.17 14.69
C SER A 419 4.83 16.51 13.85
N VAL A 420 3.74 15.77 14.08
CA VAL A 420 2.41 16.09 13.58
C VAL A 420 1.39 15.97 14.70
N THR A 421 0.48 16.92 14.77
CA THR A 421 -0.69 16.93 15.65
C THR A 421 -1.94 16.74 14.82
N PHE A 422 -2.82 15.85 15.26
CA PHE A 422 -4.08 15.56 14.57
C PHE A 422 -5.19 15.24 15.57
N ALA A 423 -6.42 15.45 15.12
CA ALA A 423 -7.63 15.03 15.80
C ALA A 423 -8.21 13.79 15.09
N VAL A 424 -8.68 12.83 15.88
CA VAL A 424 -9.47 11.69 15.40
C VAL A 424 -10.85 11.76 16.04
N THR A 425 -11.89 11.65 15.24
CA THR A 425 -13.26 11.45 15.70
C THR A 425 -13.76 10.07 15.28
N LYS A 426 -14.66 9.50 16.07
CA LYS A 426 -15.34 8.23 15.80
C LYS A 426 -16.86 8.42 15.85
N PRO A 427 -17.66 7.51 15.29
CA PRO A 427 -19.10 7.50 15.51
C PRO A 427 -19.41 7.39 17.00
N SER A 428 -20.38 8.13 17.48
CA SER A 428 -20.80 8.01 18.87
C SER A 428 -21.63 6.74 19.03
N SER A 429 -21.58 6.11 20.20
CA SER A 429 -22.52 5.02 20.53
C SER A 429 -23.98 5.49 20.57
N ALA A 430 -24.21 6.80 20.65
CA ALA A 430 -25.51 7.45 20.57
C ALA A 430 -25.98 7.73 19.13
N ASP A 431 -25.15 7.45 18.12
CA ASP A 431 -25.57 7.56 16.72
C ASP A 431 -26.70 6.57 16.49
N ALA A 432 -27.86 7.09 16.07
CA ALA A 432 -29.15 6.40 16.12
C ALA A 432 -29.25 5.09 15.31
N GLY A 433 -28.16 4.61 14.71
CA GLY A 433 -28.09 3.35 13.96
C GLY A 433 -27.18 2.27 14.56
N LEU A 434 -26.33 2.53 15.56
CA LEU A 434 -25.34 1.51 15.96
C LEU A 434 -25.89 0.42 16.89
N TRP A 435 -25.23 -0.74 16.85
CA TRP A 435 -25.43 -1.87 17.76
C TRP A 435 -24.33 -1.88 18.82
N THR A 436 -24.74 -1.77 20.09
CA THR A 436 -23.84 -1.62 21.23
C THR A 436 -23.22 -2.97 21.60
N ARG A 437 -21.89 -3.03 21.72
CA ARG A 437 -21.22 -4.24 22.18
C ARG A 437 -21.51 -4.48 23.66
N ALA A 438 -21.87 -5.71 24.01
CA ALA A 438 -22.04 -6.11 25.40
C ALA A 438 -20.66 -6.27 26.05
N THR A 439 -20.28 -5.29 26.85
CA THR A 439 -19.03 -5.25 27.60
C THR A 439 -19.35 -4.92 29.05
N ASP A 440 -18.45 -5.25 29.96
CA ASP A 440 -18.53 -4.76 31.35
C ASP A 440 -18.16 -3.27 31.44
N GLY A 441 -18.25 -2.70 32.65
CA GLY A 441 -17.90 -1.29 32.88
C GLY A 441 -16.44 -0.92 32.55
N SER A 442 -15.55 -1.89 32.36
CA SER A 442 -14.16 -1.70 31.92
C SER A 442 -13.96 -1.86 30.41
N GLY A 443 -15.02 -2.23 29.68
CA GLY A 443 -14.98 -2.55 28.25
C GLY A 443 -14.59 -3.99 27.95
N ALA A 444 -14.43 -4.86 28.94
CA ALA A 444 -14.04 -6.26 28.75
C ALA A 444 -15.25 -7.14 28.39
N CYS A 445 -14.95 -8.29 27.75
CA CYS A 445 -15.93 -9.29 27.37
C CYS A 445 -15.34 -10.68 27.63
N PRO A 446 -16.02 -11.57 28.37
CA PRO A 446 -15.48 -12.89 28.73
C PRO A 446 -15.64 -13.94 27.64
N LEU A 447 -16.23 -13.58 26.49
CA LEU A 447 -16.43 -14.49 25.38
C LEU A 447 -15.09 -14.83 24.70
N PRO A 448 -14.88 -16.06 24.21
CA PRO A 448 -13.63 -16.43 23.56
C PRO A 448 -13.43 -15.66 22.24
N SER A 449 -12.20 -15.21 22.02
CA SER A 449 -11.82 -14.43 20.84
C SER A 449 -11.17 -15.26 19.72
N THR A 450 -11.01 -16.57 19.92
CA THR A 450 -10.45 -17.50 18.93
C THR A 450 -11.08 -18.88 19.06
N ASN A 451 -11.04 -19.66 17.97
CA ASN A 451 -11.47 -21.06 17.92
C ASN A 451 -12.95 -21.33 18.28
N VAL A 452 -13.81 -20.31 18.22
CA VAL A 452 -15.26 -20.49 18.36
C VAL A 452 -15.85 -20.98 17.04
N VAL A 453 -16.66 -22.05 17.11
CA VAL A 453 -17.28 -22.66 15.93
C VAL A 453 -18.81 -22.58 15.94
N ALA A 454 -19.43 -22.39 17.11
CA ALA A 454 -20.86 -22.21 17.24
C ALA A 454 -21.20 -21.34 18.46
N SER A 455 -22.31 -20.61 18.38
CA SER A 455 -22.89 -19.86 19.48
C SER A 455 -24.41 -20.00 19.43
N ASP A 456 -25.05 -19.93 20.60
CA ASP A 456 -26.50 -19.79 20.70
C ASP A 456 -26.89 -18.93 21.91
N VAL A 457 -28.08 -18.34 21.89
CA VAL A 457 -28.50 -17.31 22.83
C VAL A 457 -29.96 -17.46 23.30
N ALA A 458 -30.22 -17.23 24.58
CA ALA A 458 -31.56 -17.26 25.17
C ALA A 458 -31.77 -16.17 26.22
N ALA A 459 -33.00 -15.68 26.36
CA ALA A 459 -33.37 -14.70 27.37
C ALA A 459 -33.70 -15.38 28.70
N SER A 460 -33.04 -14.93 29.77
CA SER A 460 -33.21 -15.38 31.15
C SER A 460 -33.76 -14.22 31.98
N GLY A 461 -35.04 -13.90 31.81
CA GLY A 461 -35.64 -12.72 32.44
C GLY A 461 -35.12 -11.42 31.81
N PRO A 462 -34.55 -10.47 32.58
CA PRO A 462 -33.94 -9.26 32.03
C PRO A 462 -32.52 -9.51 31.46
N SER A 463 -31.95 -10.67 31.69
CA SER A 463 -30.58 -11.03 31.29
C SER A 463 -30.58 -11.93 30.06
N VAL A 464 -29.41 -12.09 29.45
CA VAL A 464 -29.19 -12.92 28.26
C VAL A 464 -28.11 -13.96 28.54
N LEU A 465 -28.44 -15.22 28.29
CA LEU A 465 -27.51 -16.35 28.30
C LEU A 465 -26.95 -16.53 26.90
N GLN A 466 -25.62 -16.58 26.78
CA GLN A 466 -24.94 -16.99 25.56
C GLN A 466 -24.04 -18.20 25.85
N ALA A 467 -24.25 -19.29 25.11
CA ALA A 467 -23.34 -20.43 25.10
C ALA A 467 -22.49 -20.41 23.83
N VAL A 468 -21.23 -20.82 23.98
CA VAL A 468 -20.25 -20.87 22.90
C VAL A 468 -19.58 -22.24 22.88
N GLN A 469 -19.33 -22.74 21.68
CA GLN A 469 -18.57 -23.95 21.43
C GLN A 469 -17.20 -23.58 20.86
N THR A 470 -16.15 -24.14 21.45
CA THR A 470 -14.79 -24.09 20.89
C THR A 470 -14.33 -25.49 20.50
N GLY A 471 -13.73 -25.63 19.31
CA GLY A 471 -13.41 -26.95 18.74
C GLY A 471 -14.65 -27.78 18.38
N VAL A 472 -14.43 -29.01 17.90
CA VAL A 472 -15.49 -29.92 17.44
C VAL A 472 -15.26 -31.34 17.95
N GLY A 473 -16.33 -32.11 18.14
CA GLY A 473 -16.28 -33.52 18.54
C GLY A 473 -15.56 -33.75 19.87
N SER A 474 -14.59 -34.66 19.90
CA SER A 474 -13.85 -34.99 21.13
C SER A 474 -13.00 -33.84 21.68
N GLY A 475 -12.58 -32.91 20.82
CA GLY A 475 -11.87 -31.69 21.22
C GLY A 475 -12.78 -30.53 21.62
N SER A 476 -14.10 -30.72 21.55
CA SER A 476 -15.10 -29.68 21.78
C SER A 476 -15.17 -29.27 23.25
N LYS A 477 -15.35 -27.97 23.49
CA LYS A 477 -15.65 -27.40 24.82
C LYS A 477 -16.81 -26.42 24.68
N VAL A 478 -17.86 -26.66 25.47
CA VAL A 478 -19.03 -25.79 25.56
C VAL A 478 -18.99 -25.06 26.88
N SER A 479 -19.08 -23.74 26.81
CA SER A 479 -19.10 -22.85 27.98
C SER A 479 -20.18 -21.78 27.80
N ALA A 480 -20.69 -21.21 28.89
CA ALA A 480 -21.78 -20.24 28.81
C ALA A 480 -21.67 -19.10 29.83
N ALA A 481 -22.03 -17.89 29.41
CA ALA A 481 -21.94 -16.66 30.18
C ALA A 481 -23.30 -15.93 30.16
N VAL A 482 -23.56 -15.10 31.16
CA VAL A 482 -24.80 -14.33 31.24
C VAL A 482 -24.53 -12.84 31.34
N PHE A 483 -25.15 -12.08 30.45
CA PHE A 483 -25.10 -10.63 30.41
C PHE A 483 -26.40 -10.04 30.99
N ASP A 484 -26.29 -9.19 32.01
CA ASP A 484 -27.47 -8.60 32.67
C ASP A 484 -27.97 -7.29 32.04
N GLY A 485 -27.33 -6.85 30.96
CA GLY A 485 -27.57 -5.55 30.33
C GLY A 485 -26.48 -4.52 30.63
N THR A 486 -25.62 -4.79 31.61
CA THR A 486 -24.52 -3.91 32.03
C THR A 486 -23.20 -4.65 32.26
N SER A 487 -23.25 -5.88 32.76
CA SER A 487 -22.09 -6.66 33.18
C SER A 487 -22.25 -8.12 32.80
N TRP A 488 -21.11 -8.79 32.67
CA TRP A 488 -21.05 -10.22 32.43
C TRP A 488 -20.84 -11.00 33.73
N SER A 489 -21.50 -12.16 33.82
CA SER A 489 -21.17 -13.23 34.76
C SER A 489 -20.48 -14.38 34.01
N SER A 490 -19.54 -15.06 34.69
CA SER A 490 -18.48 -15.86 34.06
C SER A 490 -18.97 -16.89 33.04
N LEU A 491 -18.13 -17.12 32.02
CA LEU A 491 -18.25 -18.19 31.04
C LEU A 491 -17.94 -19.57 31.67
N ALA A 492 -18.83 -20.08 32.51
CA ALA A 492 -18.64 -21.34 33.21
C ALA A 492 -18.65 -22.51 32.21
N ALA A 493 -17.78 -23.50 32.44
CA ALA A 493 -17.76 -24.72 31.63
C ALA A 493 -19.08 -25.49 31.80
N VAL A 494 -19.67 -25.89 30.67
CA VAL A 494 -20.91 -26.67 30.62
C VAL A 494 -20.60 -28.13 30.31
N ALA A 495 -19.82 -28.38 29.26
CA ALA A 495 -19.47 -29.72 28.79
C ALA A 495 -18.12 -29.75 28.07
N SER A 496 -17.48 -30.92 28.03
CA SER A 496 -16.27 -31.20 27.25
C SER A 496 -16.43 -32.50 26.46
N GLY A 497 -15.88 -32.53 25.25
CA GLY A 497 -16.06 -33.62 24.28
C GLY A 497 -17.46 -33.71 23.68
N GLN A 498 -18.23 -32.62 23.75
CA GLN A 498 -19.63 -32.56 23.31
C GLN A 498 -19.87 -31.25 22.55
N ASP A 499 -20.63 -31.30 21.46
CA ASP A 499 -20.97 -30.15 20.63
C ASP A 499 -22.26 -29.47 21.13
N LEU A 500 -22.32 -28.14 21.02
CA LEU A 500 -23.49 -27.32 21.33
C LEU A 500 -24.60 -27.58 20.30
N LYS A 501 -25.84 -27.71 20.77
CA LYS A 501 -27.02 -27.82 19.91
C LYS A 501 -27.95 -26.61 20.03
N ALA A 502 -28.40 -26.32 21.24
CA ALA A 502 -29.31 -25.22 21.48
C ALA A 502 -29.26 -24.77 22.95
N VAL A 503 -29.72 -23.55 23.21
CA VAL A 503 -29.93 -23.00 24.55
C VAL A 503 -31.35 -22.52 24.77
N ALA A 504 -31.82 -22.64 26.00
CA ALA A 504 -33.12 -22.09 26.39
C ALA A 504 -33.06 -21.58 27.83
N ALA A 505 -33.98 -20.69 28.19
CA ALA A 505 -34.09 -20.20 29.56
C ALA A 505 -35.53 -19.86 29.92
N SER A 506 -35.85 -19.98 31.21
CA SER A 506 -37.15 -19.59 31.76
C SER A 506 -37.01 -19.27 33.25
N GLY A 507 -37.42 -18.06 33.62
CA GLY A 507 -37.21 -17.54 34.98
C GLY A 507 -35.73 -17.60 35.37
N SER A 508 -35.44 -18.34 36.45
CA SER A 508 -34.07 -18.57 36.95
C SER A 508 -33.41 -19.84 36.38
N GLY A 509 -34.13 -20.65 35.60
CA GLY A 509 -33.63 -21.87 34.98
C GLY A 509 -33.03 -21.62 33.61
N ARG A 510 -31.78 -22.03 33.42
CA ARG A 510 -31.02 -21.94 32.16
C ARG A 510 -30.66 -23.33 31.69
N TYR A 511 -30.77 -23.58 30.39
CA TYR A 511 -30.63 -24.88 29.78
C TYR A 511 -29.68 -24.83 28.59
N VAL A 512 -28.80 -25.83 28.50
CA VAL A 512 -27.90 -26.03 27.35
C VAL A 512 -28.03 -27.49 26.93
N LEU A 513 -28.36 -27.71 25.66
CA LEU A 513 -28.38 -29.04 25.05
C LEU A 513 -27.07 -29.25 24.29
N THR A 514 -26.43 -30.39 24.53
CA THR A 514 -25.22 -30.80 23.82
C THR A 514 -25.36 -32.21 23.26
N VAL A 515 -24.48 -32.57 22.31
CA VAL A 515 -24.38 -33.93 21.77
C VAL A 515 -22.96 -34.48 21.92
N ALA A 516 -22.85 -35.73 22.36
CA ALA A 516 -21.64 -36.55 22.21
C ALA A 516 -21.85 -37.51 21.03
N TYR A 517 -20.96 -37.46 20.04
CA TYR A 517 -21.08 -38.33 18.87
C TYR A 517 -20.66 -39.76 19.21
N GLY A 518 -21.45 -40.72 18.75
CA GLY A 518 -21.26 -42.15 19.00
C GLY A 518 -22.28 -42.99 18.22
N SER A 519 -22.40 -44.26 18.56
CA SER A 519 -23.39 -45.16 17.95
C SER A 519 -24.18 -45.87 19.06
N PRO A 520 -25.31 -45.29 19.54
CA PRO A 520 -25.97 -44.06 19.09
C PRO A 520 -25.36 -42.76 19.63
N ASN A 521 -25.74 -41.61 19.07
CA ASN A 521 -25.39 -40.29 19.59
C ASN A 521 -26.08 -40.07 20.95
N ARG A 522 -25.41 -39.37 21.87
CA ARG A 522 -25.95 -39.06 23.21
C ARG A 522 -26.20 -37.57 23.36
N PHE A 523 -27.46 -37.18 23.51
CA PHE A 523 -27.87 -35.81 23.78
C PHE A 523 -28.00 -35.60 25.30
N THR A 524 -27.39 -34.55 25.83
CA THR A 524 -27.41 -34.25 27.27
C THR A 524 -27.93 -32.86 27.52
N LEU A 525 -28.94 -32.76 28.39
CA LEU A 525 -29.49 -31.49 28.84
C LEU A 525 -28.81 -31.07 30.15
N TYR A 526 -28.09 -29.96 30.11
CA TYR A 526 -27.52 -29.32 31.30
C TYR A 526 -28.43 -28.21 31.79
N ARG A 527 -28.47 -28.03 33.11
CA ARG A 527 -29.22 -26.96 33.76
C ARG A 527 -28.36 -26.20 34.76
N GLN A 528 -28.56 -24.90 34.80
CA GLN A 528 -28.10 -24.01 35.84
C GLN A 528 -29.32 -23.30 36.47
N THR A 529 -29.33 -23.19 37.79
CA THR A 529 -30.30 -22.39 38.56
C THR A 529 -29.56 -21.28 39.29
N GLY A 530 -29.87 -20.01 38.98
CA GLY A 530 -29.18 -18.87 39.58
C GLY A 530 -27.71 -18.79 39.15
N SER A 531 -26.79 -18.60 40.11
CA SER A 531 -25.34 -18.50 39.89
C SER A 531 -24.56 -19.80 40.20
N GLY A 532 -25.26 -20.90 40.49
CA GLY A 532 -24.63 -22.19 40.80
C GLY A 532 -23.91 -22.83 39.60
N PRO A 533 -23.20 -23.96 39.78
CA PRO A 533 -22.56 -24.68 38.68
C PRO A 533 -23.59 -25.30 37.72
N TRP A 534 -23.14 -25.60 36.49
CA TRP A 534 -23.91 -26.39 35.55
C TRP A 534 -23.99 -27.85 36.01
N SER A 535 -25.16 -28.47 35.85
CA SER A 535 -25.38 -29.88 36.19
C SER A 535 -26.10 -30.58 35.05
N SER A 536 -25.66 -31.79 34.70
CA SER A 536 -26.38 -32.64 33.75
C SER A 536 -27.68 -33.12 34.40
N VAL A 537 -28.83 -32.80 33.79
CA VAL A 537 -30.14 -33.16 34.33
C VAL A 537 -30.59 -34.51 33.80
N ALA A 538 -30.47 -34.73 32.49
CA ALA A 538 -30.88 -35.95 31.83
C ALA A 538 -30.16 -36.11 30.49
N SER A 539 -30.04 -37.35 30.02
CA SER A 539 -29.54 -37.66 28.68
C SER A 539 -30.48 -38.64 27.97
N VAL A 540 -30.55 -38.52 26.65
CA VAL A 540 -31.27 -39.43 25.76
C VAL A 540 -30.37 -39.80 24.57
N THR A 541 -30.69 -40.89 23.89
CA THR A 541 -29.97 -41.31 22.68
C THR A 541 -30.75 -40.93 21.43
N GLY A 542 -30.03 -40.65 20.35
CA GLY A 542 -30.61 -40.42 19.03
C GLY A 542 -29.79 -41.10 17.95
N SER A 543 -30.46 -41.44 16.85
CA SER A 543 -29.81 -42.00 15.66
C SER A 543 -29.14 -40.92 14.80
N GLY A 544 -29.55 -39.67 14.95
CA GLY A 544 -29.08 -38.55 14.14
C GLY A 544 -28.37 -37.46 14.94
N ASN A 545 -28.02 -36.36 14.28
CA ASN A 545 -27.24 -35.27 14.89
C ASN A 545 -28.10 -34.06 15.28
N ALA A 546 -29.35 -33.99 14.83
CA ALA A 546 -30.22 -32.86 15.10
C ALA A 546 -30.82 -32.94 16.51
N GLY A 547 -30.76 -31.82 17.23
CA GLY A 547 -31.37 -31.67 18.53
C GLY A 547 -31.67 -30.21 18.83
N GLU A 548 -32.72 -29.97 19.59
CA GLU A 548 -33.23 -28.63 19.91
C GLU A 548 -33.72 -28.61 21.36
N VAL A 549 -33.55 -27.48 22.05
CA VAL A 549 -34.19 -27.23 23.35
C VAL A 549 -34.88 -25.89 23.35
N ALA A 550 -36.13 -25.86 23.81
CA ALA A 550 -36.89 -24.62 23.98
C ALA A 550 -37.72 -24.69 25.26
N VAL A 551 -38.16 -23.53 25.75
CA VAL A 551 -39.13 -23.47 26.85
C VAL A 551 -40.48 -23.01 26.33
N VAL A 552 -41.51 -23.82 26.57
CA VAL A 552 -42.91 -23.55 26.19
C VAL A 552 -43.76 -23.62 27.45
N GLY A 553 -44.53 -22.56 27.72
CA GLY A 553 -45.37 -22.48 28.92
C GLY A 553 -44.59 -22.68 30.24
N GLY A 554 -43.31 -22.27 30.28
CA GLY A 554 -42.42 -22.44 31.45
C GLY A 554 -41.77 -23.83 31.59
N THR A 555 -42.09 -24.77 30.71
CA THR A 555 -41.52 -26.13 30.70
C THR A 555 -40.50 -26.29 29.58
N ALA A 556 -39.33 -26.89 29.88
CA ALA A 556 -38.33 -27.18 28.86
C ALA A 556 -38.73 -28.43 28.05
N TYR A 557 -38.62 -28.32 26.73
CA TYR A 557 -38.84 -29.41 25.78
C TYR A 557 -37.56 -29.65 24.99
N VAL A 558 -37.24 -30.93 24.78
CA VAL A 558 -36.07 -31.37 23.99
C VAL A 558 -36.57 -32.16 22.79
N LEU A 559 -36.07 -31.84 21.60
CA LEU A 559 -36.28 -32.62 20.39
C LEU A 559 -34.98 -33.35 20.03
N VAL A 560 -35.08 -34.60 19.61
CA VAL A 560 -33.93 -35.40 19.15
C VAL A 560 -34.30 -36.22 17.91
N GLU A 561 -33.41 -36.23 16.92
CA GLU A 561 -33.50 -37.11 15.77
C GLU A 561 -33.17 -38.57 16.14
N ASP A 562 -34.15 -39.46 15.97
CA ASP A 562 -34.09 -40.88 16.30
C ASP A 562 -35.01 -41.71 15.40
N GLY A 563 -34.63 -41.92 14.12
CA GLY A 563 -35.48 -42.59 13.12
C GLY A 563 -36.82 -41.87 12.87
N GLY A 564 -36.78 -40.55 12.96
CA GLY A 564 -37.91 -39.63 13.17
C GLY A 564 -37.48 -38.52 14.13
N VAL A 565 -38.40 -37.68 14.61
CA VAL A 565 -38.10 -36.72 15.70
C VAL A 565 -38.89 -37.09 16.95
N GLN A 566 -38.19 -37.41 18.03
CA GLN A 566 -38.81 -37.65 19.33
C GLN A 566 -38.80 -36.36 20.15
N ALA A 567 -39.97 -35.97 20.65
CA ALA A 567 -40.11 -34.89 21.63
C ALA A 567 -40.08 -35.44 23.05
N TYR A 568 -39.43 -34.69 23.94
CA TYR A 568 -39.37 -34.95 25.38
C TYR A 568 -39.74 -33.67 26.15
N ARG A 569 -40.43 -33.81 27.28
CA ARG A 569 -40.59 -32.73 28.26
C ARG A 569 -39.68 -32.99 29.45
N LEU A 570 -39.13 -31.95 30.04
CA LEU A 570 -38.44 -32.05 31.31
C LEU A 570 -39.45 -32.21 32.46
N ASP A 571 -39.35 -33.32 33.17
CA ASP A 571 -40.17 -33.66 34.33
C ASP A 571 -39.25 -33.99 35.52
N GLY A 572 -39.07 -33.00 36.41
CA GLY A 572 -38.07 -33.07 37.49
C GLY A 572 -36.64 -33.18 36.95
N SER A 573 -36.03 -34.36 37.13
CA SER A 573 -34.69 -34.71 36.65
C SER A 573 -34.69 -35.71 35.48
N ARG A 574 -35.82 -35.86 34.77
CA ARG A 574 -35.97 -36.84 33.68
C ARG A 574 -36.56 -36.19 32.43
N LEU A 575 -36.21 -36.72 31.27
CA LEU A 575 -36.84 -36.39 29.99
C LEU A 575 -37.93 -37.41 29.68
N ALA A 576 -39.19 -37.02 29.84
CA ALA A 576 -40.36 -37.85 29.58
C ALA A 576 -40.83 -37.68 28.13
N THR A 577 -41.11 -38.77 27.42
CA THR A 577 -41.56 -38.74 26.02
C THR A 577 -42.89 -38.02 25.86
N VAL A 578 -43.01 -37.19 24.81
CA VAL A 578 -44.22 -36.47 24.45
C VAL A 578 -44.70 -36.94 23.08
N GLY A 579 -45.76 -37.76 23.09
CA GLY A 579 -46.33 -38.36 21.90
C GLY A 579 -45.38 -39.35 21.19
N ALA A 580 -45.85 -39.90 20.08
CA ALA A 580 -45.06 -40.72 19.18
C ALA A 580 -43.95 -39.89 18.47
N LYS A 581 -43.08 -40.55 17.70
CA LYS A 581 -42.09 -39.85 16.87
C LYS A 581 -42.78 -39.13 15.71
N VAL A 582 -42.36 -37.90 15.43
CA VAL A 582 -42.74 -37.20 14.19
C VAL A 582 -42.07 -37.91 13.01
N PRO A 583 -42.82 -38.32 11.96
CA PRO A 583 -42.24 -39.00 10.82
C PRO A 583 -41.38 -38.05 9.98
N CYS A 584 -40.11 -38.41 9.78
CA CYS A 584 -39.17 -37.77 8.85
C CYS A 584 -38.04 -38.73 8.48
N GLY A 585 -37.37 -38.48 7.36
CA GLY A 585 -36.18 -39.23 6.91
C GLY A 585 -34.89 -38.72 7.53
N TYR A 586 -34.35 -37.62 6.99
CA TYR A 586 -33.10 -37.01 7.44
C TYR A 586 -33.35 -35.54 7.83
N VAL A 587 -33.08 -35.21 9.09
CA VAL A 587 -33.43 -33.90 9.66
C VAL A 587 -32.38 -32.85 9.28
N ALA A 588 -32.83 -31.80 8.58
CA ALA A 588 -31.99 -30.64 8.24
C ALA A 588 -31.93 -29.60 9.35
N ALA A 589 -33.08 -29.31 9.94
CA ALA A 589 -33.27 -28.30 10.98
C ALA A 589 -34.51 -28.62 11.81
N LEU A 590 -34.49 -28.21 13.08
CA LEU A 590 -35.57 -28.37 14.04
C LEU A 590 -35.89 -27.04 14.71
N ALA A 591 -37.14 -26.85 15.09
CA ALA A 591 -37.52 -25.78 16.01
C ALA A 591 -38.76 -26.17 16.82
N VAL A 592 -38.86 -25.67 18.05
CA VAL A 592 -40.07 -25.76 18.87
C VAL A 592 -40.78 -24.42 18.85
N VAL A 593 -42.01 -24.40 18.34
CA VAL A 593 -42.82 -23.18 18.28
C VAL A 593 -43.79 -23.15 19.48
N ASP A 594 -43.69 -22.11 20.32
CA ASP A 594 -44.67 -21.85 21.39
C ASP A 594 -45.96 -21.30 20.76
N VAL A 595 -47.07 -22.03 20.93
CA VAL A 595 -48.40 -21.61 20.47
C VAL A 595 -49.34 -21.59 21.68
N GLY A 596 -49.45 -20.43 22.32
CA GLY A 596 -50.32 -20.24 23.47
C GLY A 596 -49.95 -21.11 24.67
N GLY A 597 -48.66 -21.38 24.89
CA GLY A 597 -48.15 -22.25 25.94
C GLY A 597 -48.15 -23.74 25.58
N VAL A 598 -48.47 -24.10 24.34
CA VAL A 598 -48.49 -25.48 23.83
C VAL A 598 -47.41 -25.65 22.75
N PRO A 599 -46.56 -26.69 22.82
CA PRO A 599 -45.49 -26.87 21.85
C PRO A 599 -46.02 -27.39 20.52
N ALA A 600 -45.60 -26.76 19.44
CA ALA A 600 -45.64 -27.31 18.09
C ALA A 600 -44.22 -27.63 17.62
N VAL A 601 -44.06 -28.68 16.83
CA VAL A 601 -42.75 -29.15 16.35
C VAL A 601 -42.61 -28.80 14.88
N ALA A 602 -41.56 -28.07 14.52
CA ALA A 602 -41.16 -27.84 13.14
C ALA A 602 -39.98 -28.75 12.79
N VAL A 603 -40.10 -29.45 11.67
CA VAL A 603 -39.06 -30.35 11.14
C VAL A 603 -38.86 -30.04 9.68
N SER A 604 -37.60 -29.82 9.32
CA SER A 604 -37.21 -29.82 7.92
C SER A 604 -36.55 -31.15 7.55
N ASP A 605 -37.07 -31.78 6.51
CA ASP A 605 -36.71 -33.13 6.06
C ASP A 605 -36.03 -33.06 4.69
N PHE A 606 -34.73 -33.34 4.67
CA PHE A 606 -33.92 -33.40 3.44
C PHE A 606 -34.37 -34.54 2.53
N SER A 607 -34.73 -35.70 3.10
CA SER A 607 -35.13 -36.87 2.31
C SER A 607 -36.44 -36.63 1.56
N ALA A 608 -37.38 -35.95 2.21
CA ALA A 608 -38.65 -35.57 1.59
C ALA A 608 -38.59 -34.24 0.83
N SER A 609 -37.44 -33.53 0.90
CA SER A 609 -37.28 -32.15 0.41
C SER A 609 -38.46 -31.26 0.82
N SER A 610 -38.81 -31.27 2.11
CA SER A 610 -39.98 -30.55 2.62
C SER A 610 -39.76 -30.03 4.04
N THR A 611 -40.46 -28.96 4.39
CA THR A 611 -40.50 -28.43 5.76
C THR A 611 -41.93 -28.50 6.27
N GLY A 612 -42.13 -29.05 7.46
CA GLY A 612 -43.45 -29.22 8.05
C GLY A 612 -43.58 -28.63 9.45
N LEU A 613 -44.82 -28.48 9.89
CA LEU A 613 -45.19 -28.15 11.26
C LEU A 613 -46.20 -29.15 11.78
N TRP A 614 -45.99 -29.66 12.98
CA TRP A 614 -46.82 -30.67 13.63
C TRP A 614 -47.36 -30.17 14.97
N ARG A 615 -48.61 -30.54 15.25
CA ARG A 615 -49.24 -30.33 16.56
C ARG A 615 -49.64 -31.66 17.17
N LEU A 616 -49.53 -31.74 18.49
CA LEU A 616 -49.92 -32.92 19.23
C LEU A 616 -51.44 -32.98 19.37
N SER A 617 -52.04 -34.12 19.03
CA SER A 617 -53.43 -34.45 19.29
C SER A 617 -53.48 -35.81 19.98
N GLY A 618 -53.81 -35.82 21.28
CA GLY A 618 -53.63 -37.01 22.12
C GLY A 618 -52.15 -37.41 22.20
N SER A 619 -51.80 -38.60 21.71
CA SER A 619 -50.42 -39.10 21.63
C SER A 619 -49.80 -39.03 20.23
N LEU A 620 -50.52 -38.51 19.22
CA LEU A 620 -50.08 -38.48 17.84
C LEU A 620 -49.76 -37.06 17.37
N TRP A 621 -48.69 -36.92 16.59
CA TRP A 621 -48.34 -35.66 15.94
C TRP A 621 -49.01 -35.56 14.58
N THR A 622 -49.91 -34.58 14.45
CA THR A 622 -50.61 -34.30 13.21
C THR A 622 -49.91 -33.16 12.48
N LYS A 623 -49.52 -33.38 11.22
CA LYS A 623 -48.96 -32.32 10.37
C LYS A 623 -50.07 -31.31 10.06
N VAL A 624 -49.87 -30.06 10.47
CA VAL A 624 -50.84 -28.96 10.29
C VAL A 624 -50.42 -27.97 9.20
N TRP A 625 -49.17 -28.07 8.72
CA TRP A 625 -48.65 -27.24 7.63
C TRP A 625 -47.45 -27.92 6.97
N SER A 626 -47.24 -27.60 5.68
CA SER A 626 -46.10 -28.04 4.89
C SER A 626 -45.69 -27.01 3.85
N HIS A 627 -44.40 -26.96 3.54
CA HIS A 627 -43.80 -26.20 2.45
C HIS A 627 -42.86 -27.09 1.65
N ALA A 628 -42.86 -26.90 0.33
CA ALA A 628 -41.94 -27.59 -0.57
C ALA A 628 -40.53 -27.03 -0.40
N GLY A 629 -39.53 -27.90 -0.31
CA GLY A 629 -38.14 -27.55 -0.05
C GLY A 629 -37.72 -27.81 1.40
N ALA A 630 -36.54 -28.42 1.56
CA ALA A 630 -35.89 -28.52 2.85
C ALA A 630 -35.23 -27.18 3.20
N ALA A 631 -35.53 -26.68 4.39
CA ALA A 631 -34.92 -25.52 5.01
C ALA A 631 -33.63 -25.92 5.71
N ASN A 632 -32.58 -25.11 5.55
CA ASN A 632 -31.30 -25.29 6.23
C ASN A 632 -31.24 -24.57 7.59
N GLY A 633 -32.31 -23.85 7.97
CA GLY A 633 -32.41 -23.18 9.25
C GLY A 633 -33.85 -22.93 9.63
N LEU A 634 -34.18 -23.19 10.89
CA LEU A 634 -35.47 -22.90 11.50
C LEU A 634 -35.24 -22.12 12.78
N SER A 635 -36.03 -21.08 13.01
CA SER A 635 -35.97 -20.30 14.25
C SER A 635 -37.36 -19.78 14.59
N SER A 636 -37.70 -19.74 15.88
CA SER A 636 -39.05 -19.39 16.30
C SER A 636 -39.09 -18.37 17.43
N ALA A 637 -40.15 -17.59 17.43
CA ALA A 637 -40.51 -16.66 18.49
C ALA A 637 -42.04 -16.63 18.62
N PHE A 638 -42.58 -15.96 19.64
CA PHE A 638 -44.02 -15.80 19.79
C PHE A 638 -44.38 -14.36 20.16
N VAL A 639 -45.58 -13.94 19.75
CA VAL A 639 -46.17 -12.66 20.13
C VAL A 639 -47.59 -12.91 20.62
N GLY A 640 -47.85 -12.59 21.89
CA GLY A 640 -49.12 -12.95 22.53
C GLY A 640 -49.26 -14.47 22.61
N GLN A 641 -50.30 -15.01 21.98
CA GLN A 641 -50.54 -16.47 21.90
C GLN A 641 -50.15 -17.08 20.54
N THR A 642 -49.67 -16.25 19.60
CA THR A 642 -49.34 -16.70 18.24
C THR A 642 -47.85 -17.02 18.14
N GLY A 643 -47.54 -18.22 17.69
CA GLY A 643 -46.19 -18.64 17.36
C GLY A 643 -45.79 -18.19 15.95
N TYR A 644 -44.52 -17.86 15.77
CA TYR A 644 -43.92 -17.48 14.50
C TYR A 644 -42.69 -18.33 14.25
N LEU A 645 -42.59 -18.89 13.05
CA LEU A 645 -41.46 -19.70 12.60
C LEU A 645 -40.84 -19.03 11.38
N HIS A 646 -39.57 -18.69 11.48
CA HIS A 646 -38.74 -18.34 10.34
C HIS A 646 -38.24 -19.62 9.66
N VAL A 647 -38.41 -19.69 8.35
CA VAL A 647 -37.99 -20.82 7.50
C VAL A 647 -36.98 -20.31 6.49
N LYS A 648 -35.73 -20.78 6.60
CA LYS A 648 -34.63 -20.43 5.69
C LYS A 648 -34.36 -21.57 4.70
N GLY A 649 -34.64 -21.34 3.43
CA GLY A 649 -34.35 -22.25 2.32
C GLY A 649 -32.86 -22.42 2.03
N GLN A 650 -32.52 -23.39 1.18
CA GLN A 650 -31.12 -23.70 0.82
C GLN A 650 -30.47 -22.62 -0.03
N ASP A 651 -31.25 -21.92 -0.85
CA ASP A 651 -30.82 -20.80 -1.69
C ASP A 651 -30.76 -19.47 -0.92
N GLY A 652 -30.96 -19.51 0.40
CA GLY A 652 -31.00 -18.34 1.27
C GLY A 652 -32.32 -17.56 1.21
N SER A 653 -33.24 -17.90 0.29
CA SER A 653 -34.61 -17.37 0.33
C SER A 653 -35.32 -17.87 1.59
N GLY A 654 -36.28 -17.12 2.11
CA GLY A 654 -36.94 -17.48 3.35
C GLY A 654 -38.31 -16.86 3.53
N GLY A 655 -39.01 -17.30 4.57
CA GLY A 655 -40.35 -16.85 4.88
C GLY A 655 -40.71 -17.04 6.34
N MET A 656 -41.85 -16.49 6.70
CA MET A 656 -42.44 -16.57 8.02
C MET A 656 -43.69 -17.43 7.97
N VAL A 657 -43.83 -18.34 8.94
CA VAL A 657 -45.07 -19.06 9.21
C VAL A 657 -45.66 -18.51 10.49
N SER A 658 -46.88 -17.99 10.43
CA SER A 658 -47.65 -17.60 11.61
C SER A 658 -48.59 -18.73 12.04
N VAL A 659 -48.67 -18.96 13.35
CA VAL A 659 -49.29 -20.15 13.94
C VAL A 659 -50.13 -19.73 15.16
N ALA A 660 -51.41 -19.40 14.93
CA ALA A 660 -52.34 -19.03 15.99
C ALA A 660 -52.92 -20.27 16.70
N PRO A 661 -53.35 -20.20 17.98
CA PRO A 661 -53.90 -21.35 18.69
C PRO A 661 -55.05 -22.03 17.93
N SER A 662 -55.94 -21.22 17.36
CA SER A 662 -56.97 -21.62 16.40
C SER A 662 -56.67 -21.03 15.01
N GLY A 663 -56.91 -21.82 13.96
CA GLY A 663 -56.68 -21.42 12.57
C GLY A 663 -55.53 -22.16 11.88
N THR A 664 -55.50 -22.07 10.55
CA THR A 664 -54.48 -22.71 9.70
C THR A 664 -53.20 -21.88 9.71
N PRO A 665 -52.01 -22.50 9.82
CA PRO A 665 -50.76 -21.77 9.69
C PRO A 665 -50.64 -21.05 8.34
N VAL A 666 -50.15 -19.81 8.35
CA VAL A 666 -50.04 -18.97 7.15
C VAL A 666 -48.58 -18.69 6.86
N TYR A 667 -48.13 -19.04 5.65
CA TYR A 667 -46.80 -18.72 5.14
C TYR A 667 -46.79 -17.36 4.45
N THR A 668 -45.77 -16.56 4.70
CA THR A 668 -45.51 -15.27 4.02
C THR A 668 -44.03 -15.22 3.66
N ALA A 669 -43.71 -15.10 2.37
CA ALA A 669 -42.33 -14.95 1.92
C ALA A 669 -41.73 -13.63 2.44
N LEU A 670 -40.44 -13.62 2.75
CA LEU A 670 -39.72 -12.39 3.06
C LEU A 670 -39.62 -11.51 1.80
N PRO A 671 -39.73 -10.18 1.94
CA PRO A 671 -39.53 -9.27 0.83
C PRO A 671 -38.06 -9.27 0.41
N SER A 672 -37.79 -8.97 -0.87
CA SER A 672 -36.43 -8.92 -1.43
C SER A 672 -35.52 -7.86 -0.80
N SER A 673 -36.08 -6.96 0.03
CA SER A 673 -35.30 -6.02 0.84
C SER A 673 -34.50 -6.73 1.94
N VAL A 674 -35.01 -7.84 2.47
CA VAL A 674 -34.27 -8.68 3.41
C VAL A 674 -33.29 -9.53 2.59
N PRO A 675 -31.98 -9.49 2.87
CA PRO A 675 -30.99 -10.23 2.10
C PRO A 675 -31.20 -11.74 2.25
N ALA A 676 -30.83 -12.49 1.21
CA ALA A 676 -30.75 -13.95 1.28
C ALA A 676 -29.84 -14.35 2.45
N ALA A 677 -30.31 -15.26 3.30
CA ALA A 677 -29.69 -15.58 4.57
C ALA A 677 -28.74 -16.79 4.43
N LEU A 678 -27.49 -16.65 4.90
CA LEU A 678 -26.67 -17.78 5.30
C LEU A 678 -27.24 -18.41 6.58
N GLU A 679 -27.55 -17.57 7.58
CA GLU A 679 -28.15 -17.95 8.86
C GLU A 679 -29.20 -16.91 9.26
N GLY A 680 -30.20 -17.33 10.02
CA GLY A 680 -31.29 -16.45 10.44
C GLY A 680 -31.90 -16.85 11.79
N SER A 681 -32.02 -15.89 12.71
CA SER A 681 -32.56 -16.11 14.04
C SER A 681 -33.62 -15.07 14.39
N LEU A 682 -34.74 -15.56 14.93
CA LEU A 682 -35.95 -14.78 15.17
C LEU A 682 -36.13 -14.48 16.67
N ALA A 683 -36.39 -13.22 16.98
CA ALA A 683 -36.73 -12.74 18.30
C ALA A 683 -38.05 -11.94 18.29
N ALA A 684 -38.67 -11.78 19.45
CA ALA A 684 -39.87 -10.97 19.61
C ALA A 684 -39.74 -10.02 20.82
N SER A 685 -40.07 -8.75 20.63
CA SER A 685 -40.11 -7.75 21.70
C SER A 685 -41.16 -6.67 21.42
N GLY A 686 -41.82 -6.16 22.44
CA GLY A 686 -42.73 -5.01 22.30
C GLY A 686 -43.85 -5.21 21.26
N GLY A 687 -44.31 -6.45 21.06
CA GLY A 687 -45.33 -6.79 20.06
C GLY A 687 -44.82 -6.82 18.61
N SER A 688 -43.51 -6.71 18.38
CA SER A 688 -42.87 -6.77 17.06
C SER A 688 -41.96 -8.00 16.95
N LEU A 689 -41.71 -8.44 15.71
CA LEU A 689 -40.74 -9.47 15.38
C LEU A 689 -39.44 -8.83 14.91
N TYR A 690 -38.32 -9.45 15.26
CA TYR A 690 -36.98 -9.05 14.88
C TYR A 690 -36.24 -10.26 14.31
N LEU A 691 -35.79 -10.16 13.07
CA LEU A 691 -35.06 -11.21 12.38
C LEU A 691 -33.62 -10.75 12.17
N ALA A 692 -32.68 -11.39 12.88
CA ALA A 692 -31.26 -11.22 12.60
C ALA A 692 -30.88 -12.16 11.45
N VAL A 693 -30.22 -11.62 10.42
CA VAL A 693 -29.80 -12.35 9.23
C VAL A 693 -28.32 -12.16 9.03
N SER A 694 -27.56 -13.25 8.93
CA SER A 694 -26.25 -13.25 8.28
C SER A 694 -26.46 -13.40 6.78
N ALA A 695 -26.03 -12.42 5.99
CA ALA A 695 -26.25 -12.42 4.54
C ALA A 695 -25.39 -13.47 3.84
N GLN A 696 -25.95 -14.20 2.87
CA GLN A 696 -25.23 -15.22 2.10
C GLN A 696 -24.05 -14.63 1.30
N SER A 697 -24.12 -13.36 0.93
CA SER A 697 -23.00 -12.61 0.36
C SER A 697 -22.27 -11.82 1.46
N GLY A 698 -21.01 -12.19 1.72
CA GLY A 698 -20.15 -11.46 2.66
C GLY A 698 -20.43 -11.69 4.15
N ASN A 699 -21.43 -12.50 4.50
CA ASN A 699 -21.76 -12.97 5.86
C ASN A 699 -22.12 -11.83 6.83
N ALA A 700 -22.49 -10.67 6.30
CA ALA A 700 -22.83 -9.49 7.08
C ALA A 700 -24.10 -9.68 7.91
N VAL A 701 -24.05 -9.32 9.19
CA VAL A 701 -25.22 -9.48 10.08
C VAL A 701 -26.04 -8.20 10.12
N THR A 702 -27.33 -8.29 9.79
CA THR A 702 -28.30 -7.19 9.87
C THR A 702 -29.54 -7.64 10.61
N VAL A 703 -30.30 -6.70 11.19
CA VAL A 703 -31.56 -7.02 11.88
C VAL A 703 -32.70 -6.31 11.19
N TRP A 704 -33.82 -7.01 11.07
CA TRP A 704 -35.01 -6.56 10.38
C TRP A 704 -36.20 -6.64 11.33
N LYS A 705 -37.12 -5.68 11.25
CA LYS A 705 -38.32 -5.61 12.09
C LYS A 705 -39.58 -5.69 11.25
N ALA A 706 -40.55 -6.47 11.71
CA ALA A 706 -41.89 -6.52 11.15
C ALA A 706 -42.96 -6.49 12.25
N SER A 707 -44.11 -5.92 11.89
CA SER A 707 -45.34 -6.11 12.67
C SER A 707 -45.90 -7.51 12.39
N PRO A 708 -46.40 -8.24 13.40
CA PRO A 708 -47.12 -9.50 13.23
C PRO A 708 -48.24 -9.47 12.18
N SER A 709 -48.87 -8.31 11.99
CA SER A 709 -49.94 -8.10 10.99
C SER A 709 -49.45 -7.75 9.58
N LYS A 710 -48.13 -7.56 9.38
CA LYS A 710 -47.52 -7.10 8.12
C LYS A 710 -46.22 -7.86 7.82
N LEU A 711 -46.27 -9.19 7.82
CA LEU A 711 -45.09 -10.06 7.60
C LEU A 711 -44.45 -9.92 6.21
N GLY A 712 -45.15 -9.33 5.24
CA GLY A 712 -44.59 -9.00 3.91
C GLY A 712 -43.79 -7.69 3.88
N THR A 713 -43.65 -6.98 5.00
CA THR A 713 -42.94 -5.70 5.07
C THR A 713 -42.00 -5.67 6.26
N TRP A 714 -40.70 -5.61 5.97
CA TRP A 714 -39.63 -5.59 6.95
C TRP A 714 -38.79 -4.32 6.80
N GLY A 715 -38.57 -3.60 7.90
CA GLY A 715 -37.67 -2.45 7.95
C GLY A 715 -36.36 -2.83 8.66
N GLN A 716 -35.22 -2.41 8.12
CA GLN A 716 -33.94 -2.66 8.79
C GLN A 716 -33.87 -1.87 10.11
N VAL A 717 -33.37 -2.52 11.16
CA VAL A 717 -33.17 -1.93 12.48
C VAL A 717 -31.71 -1.56 12.64
N GLY A 718 -31.46 -0.26 12.65
CA GLY A 718 -30.10 0.28 12.74
C GLY A 718 -29.21 -0.14 11.56
N SER A 719 -27.92 -0.04 11.79
CA SER A 719 -26.83 -0.42 10.90
C SER A 719 -26.54 -1.92 11.00
N ARG A 720 -25.54 -2.37 10.24
CA ARG A 720 -24.98 -3.72 10.36
C ARG A 720 -24.53 -3.99 11.80
N VAL A 721 -24.82 -5.18 12.32
CA VAL A 721 -24.44 -5.63 13.67
C VAL A 721 -22.95 -5.95 13.71
N VAL A 722 -22.49 -6.83 12.80
CA VAL A 722 -21.09 -7.22 12.61
C VAL A 722 -20.78 -7.44 11.13
N GLY A 723 -19.52 -7.19 10.73
CA GLY A 723 -19.05 -7.24 9.35
C GLY A 723 -19.21 -8.60 8.67
N SER A 724 -18.90 -9.69 9.38
CA SER A 724 -19.14 -11.05 8.92
C SER A 724 -19.41 -12.01 10.09
N SER A 725 -20.27 -13.00 9.91
CA SER A 725 -20.55 -14.05 10.88
C SER A 725 -21.13 -15.30 10.22
N ASP A 726 -20.61 -16.47 10.59
CA ASP A 726 -21.10 -17.75 10.05
C ASP A 726 -22.24 -18.34 10.89
N ASN A 727 -22.51 -17.75 12.06
CA ASN A 727 -23.55 -18.15 12.99
C ASN A 727 -24.25 -16.89 13.52
N VAL A 728 -25.58 -16.91 13.67
CA VAL A 728 -26.31 -15.79 14.29
C VAL A 728 -27.38 -16.32 15.24
N GLY A 729 -27.44 -15.75 16.44
CA GLY A 729 -28.51 -15.97 17.40
C GLY A 729 -29.15 -14.64 17.79
N ALA A 730 -30.47 -14.56 17.85
CA ALA A 730 -31.18 -13.36 18.25
C ALA A 730 -32.14 -13.65 19.40
N VAL A 731 -32.17 -12.76 20.39
CA VAL A 731 -33.14 -12.84 21.46
C VAL A 731 -33.50 -11.46 21.97
N ALA A 732 -34.64 -11.33 22.63
CA ALA A 732 -35.01 -10.10 23.31
C ALA A 732 -35.13 -10.30 24.82
N ALA A 733 -34.63 -9.33 25.59
CA ALA A 733 -34.85 -9.24 27.02
C ALA A 733 -35.37 -7.82 27.35
N GLY A 734 -36.61 -7.72 27.80
CA GLY A 734 -37.30 -6.44 27.95
C GLY A 734 -37.46 -5.71 26.61
N THR A 735 -37.11 -4.43 26.57
CA THR A 735 -37.12 -3.59 25.35
C THR A 735 -35.84 -3.69 24.54
N ARG A 736 -34.93 -4.62 24.83
CA ARG A 736 -33.67 -4.77 24.10
C ARG A 736 -33.68 -6.02 23.25
N VAL A 737 -33.17 -5.89 22.03
CA VAL A 737 -32.80 -7.02 21.18
C VAL A 737 -31.31 -7.21 21.24
N TYR A 738 -30.90 -8.46 21.40
CA TYR A 738 -29.53 -8.93 21.49
C TYR A 738 -29.26 -9.85 20.32
N VAL A 739 -28.08 -9.73 19.73
CA VAL A 739 -27.60 -10.53 18.62
C VAL A 739 -26.24 -11.11 18.99
N ALA A 740 -26.20 -12.43 19.10
CA ALA A 740 -24.99 -13.23 19.22
C ALA A 740 -24.46 -13.57 17.81
N SER A 741 -23.14 -13.55 17.64
CA SER A 741 -22.49 -13.84 16.36
C SER A 741 -21.11 -14.48 16.56
N VAL A 742 -20.65 -15.23 15.56
CA VAL A 742 -19.33 -15.85 15.48
C VAL A 742 -18.64 -15.43 14.18
N GLY A 743 -17.69 -14.51 14.28
CA GLY A 743 -16.94 -13.97 13.13
C GLY A 743 -15.44 -14.15 13.32
N GLY A 744 -14.73 -14.68 12.31
CA GLY A 744 -13.28 -14.88 12.37
C GLY A 744 -12.82 -15.79 13.53
N GLY A 745 -13.69 -16.70 13.99
CA GLY A 745 -13.43 -17.57 15.15
C GLY A 745 -13.64 -16.91 16.52
N ALA A 746 -14.18 -15.69 16.58
CA ALA A 746 -14.48 -14.97 17.83
C ALA A 746 -15.99 -14.87 18.08
N ALA A 747 -16.43 -15.07 19.32
CA ALA A 747 -17.80 -14.84 19.73
C ALA A 747 -18.03 -13.36 20.12
N SER A 748 -19.20 -12.83 19.78
CA SER A 748 -19.64 -11.50 20.23
C SER A 748 -21.12 -11.48 20.59
N LEU A 749 -21.49 -10.50 21.43
CA LEU A 749 -22.88 -10.14 21.72
C LEU A 749 -23.04 -8.64 21.54
N ARG A 750 -24.05 -8.23 20.77
CA ARG A 750 -24.40 -6.82 20.57
C ARG A 750 -25.88 -6.60 20.84
N TRP A 751 -26.25 -5.41 21.29
CA TRP A 751 -27.60 -5.10 21.68
C TRP A 751 -28.04 -3.70 21.27
N ARG A 752 -29.35 -3.52 21.22
CA ARG A 752 -29.99 -2.23 20.93
C ARG A 752 -31.36 -2.15 21.60
N ASP A 753 -31.71 -0.95 22.08
CA ASP A 753 -33.05 -0.66 22.56
C ASP A 753 -34.06 -0.56 21.40
N VAL A 754 -35.20 -1.22 21.58
CA VAL A 754 -36.30 -1.33 20.63
C VAL A 754 -37.64 -1.25 21.41
N GLY A 755 -38.19 -0.04 21.60
CA GLY A 755 -39.45 0.16 22.34
C GLY A 755 -40.04 1.59 22.22
N THR A 756 -41.38 1.67 22.08
CA THR A 756 -42.38 2.78 21.94
C THR A 756 -42.03 4.20 21.46
N ALA A 757 -40.79 4.65 21.47
CA ALA A 757 -40.42 5.76 20.60
C ALA A 757 -40.63 5.28 19.17
N ALA A 758 -41.35 6.07 18.36
CA ALA A 758 -41.44 5.82 16.94
C ALA A 758 -40.00 5.76 16.39
N GLU A 759 -39.46 4.56 16.22
CA GLU A 759 -38.35 4.34 15.31
C GLU A 759 -38.84 4.90 13.98
N LYS A 760 -38.24 6.02 13.55
CA LYS A 760 -38.49 6.58 12.23
C LYS A 760 -38.33 5.43 11.24
N PRO A 761 -39.33 5.11 10.42
CA PRO A 761 -39.23 4.02 9.46
C PRO A 761 -37.97 4.21 8.60
N GLN A 762 -36.97 3.36 8.79
CA GLN A 762 -35.93 3.11 7.79
C GLN A 762 -36.46 1.99 6.91
N VAL A 763 -37.39 2.34 6.03
CA VAL A 763 -37.63 1.55 4.83
C VAL A 763 -36.66 2.08 3.77
N PRO A 764 -35.88 1.24 3.07
CA PRO A 764 -35.27 1.62 1.82
C PRO A 764 -36.36 1.68 0.75
N THR A 765 -37.20 2.70 0.85
CA THR A 765 -38.05 3.16 -0.24
C THR A 765 -37.81 4.65 -0.35
N LYS A 766 -37.23 5.05 -1.49
CA LYS A 766 -37.21 6.41 -2.01
C LYS A 766 -38.39 7.22 -1.42
N PRO A 767 -38.16 8.24 -0.57
CA PRO A 767 -39.26 8.97 0.03
C PRO A 767 -40.00 9.72 -1.07
N GLU A 768 -41.33 9.60 -1.09
CA GLU A 768 -42.12 10.71 -1.60
C GLU A 768 -41.84 11.93 -0.71
N LYS A 769 -41.41 13.00 -1.38
CA LYS A 769 -40.87 14.23 -0.81
C LYS A 769 -41.76 14.80 0.32
N PRO A 770 -41.19 15.23 1.47
CA PRO A 770 -41.78 16.39 2.17
C PRO A 770 -41.87 17.50 1.12
N VAL A 771 -42.99 18.24 0.97
CA VAL A 771 -43.15 19.27 -0.08
C VAL A 771 -41.92 20.15 -0.09
N ALA A 772 -41.01 19.80 -0.99
CA ALA A 772 -39.65 20.20 -0.77
C ALA A 772 -39.57 21.64 -1.20
N THR A 773 -38.98 22.47 -0.36
CA THR A 773 -39.01 23.90 -0.57
C THR A 773 -38.20 24.19 -1.82
N LYS A 774 -38.90 24.56 -2.90
CA LYS A 774 -38.27 24.74 -4.20
C LYS A 774 -37.33 25.94 -4.11
N LEU A 775 -36.08 25.75 -4.49
CA LEU A 775 -35.16 26.86 -4.70
C LEU A 775 -35.78 27.81 -5.71
N THR A 776 -35.85 29.09 -5.35
CA THR A 776 -36.49 30.13 -6.18
C THR A 776 -35.46 30.95 -6.93
N SER A 777 -34.31 31.23 -6.33
CA SER A 777 -33.24 31.98 -6.99
C SER A 777 -31.85 31.64 -6.43
N VAL A 778 -30.84 31.90 -7.26
CA VAL A 778 -29.44 31.95 -6.86
C VAL A 778 -28.86 33.26 -7.35
N GLU A 779 -28.11 33.94 -6.49
CA GLU A 779 -27.39 35.16 -6.78
C GLU A 779 -25.89 34.89 -6.64
N VAL A 780 -25.11 35.30 -7.63
CA VAL A 780 -23.65 35.18 -7.59
C VAL A 780 -23.09 36.41 -6.91
N GLN A 781 -22.30 36.22 -5.86
CA GLN A 781 -21.66 37.33 -5.16
C GLN A 781 -20.40 37.81 -5.87
N GLY A 782 -20.26 39.13 -5.94
CA GLY A 782 -19.17 39.82 -6.60
C GLY A 782 -19.39 40.00 -8.10
N GLY A 783 -18.87 41.11 -8.63
CA GLY A 783 -18.97 41.45 -10.06
C GLY A 783 -18.19 40.50 -10.99
N PRO A 784 -18.03 40.88 -12.27
CA PRO A 784 -17.30 40.10 -13.27
C PRO A 784 -15.93 39.64 -12.76
N ARG A 785 -15.57 38.38 -13.02
CA ARG A 785 -14.27 37.82 -12.68
C ARG A 785 -13.28 38.09 -13.80
N THR A 786 -12.00 38.19 -13.46
CA THR A 786 -10.94 38.36 -14.46
C THR A 786 -10.25 37.03 -14.66
N TRP A 787 -10.08 36.61 -15.92
CA TRP A 787 -9.43 35.36 -16.27
C TRP A 787 -8.04 35.27 -15.65
N ASN A 788 -7.80 34.20 -14.91
CA ASN A 788 -6.50 33.87 -14.31
C ASN A 788 -6.01 32.46 -14.71
N GLY A 789 -6.71 31.81 -15.64
CA GLY A 789 -6.41 30.45 -16.11
C GLY A 789 -6.81 29.33 -15.15
N GLY A 790 -7.52 29.64 -14.06
CA GLY A 790 -8.08 28.68 -13.11
C GLY A 790 -9.61 28.70 -13.08
N ALA A 791 -10.20 27.69 -12.43
CA ALA A 791 -11.64 27.61 -12.23
C ALA A 791 -12.14 28.68 -11.25
N HIS A 792 -13.05 29.53 -11.70
CA HIS A 792 -13.70 30.55 -10.88
C HIS A 792 -14.93 29.98 -10.17
N THR A 793 -14.95 30.04 -8.84
CA THR A 793 -16.04 29.50 -7.98
C THR A 793 -16.57 30.58 -7.04
N PRO A 794 -17.30 31.59 -7.55
CA PRO A 794 -17.82 32.66 -6.71
C PRO A 794 -18.84 32.14 -5.70
N VAL A 795 -18.85 32.73 -4.51
CA VAL A 795 -19.85 32.47 -3.46
C VAL A 795 -21.25 32.78 -3.99
N VAL A 796 -22.22 31.96 -3.60
CA VAL A 796 -23.60 32.09 -4.04
C VAL A 796 -24.53 32.30 -2.85
N ILE A 797 -25.54 33.14 -3.02
CA ILE A 797 -26.66 33.25 -2.10
C ILE A 797 -27.84 32.53 -2.75
N VAL A 798 -28.33 31.49 -2.08
CA VAL A 798 -29.43 30.65 -2.58
C VAL A 798 -30.67 30.94 -1.75
N LYS A 799 -31.81 31.15 -2.41
CA LYS A 799 -33.08 31.44 -1.75
C LYS A 799 -34.15 30.41 -2.11
N ALA A 800 -35.04 30.15 -1.16
CA ALA A 800 -36.28 29.39 -1.36
C ALA A 800 -37.44 30.25 -0.84
N GLY A 801 -38.12 30.95 -1.75
CA GLY A 801 -39.01 32.06 -1.42
C GLY A 801 -38.24 33.27 -0.89
N ASN A 802 -38.65 33.78 0.28
CA ASN A 802 -37.97 34.89 0.97
C ASN A 802 -36.86 34.43 1.93
N VAL A 803 -36.62 33.12 2.07
CA VAL A 803 -35.67 32.55 3.02
C VAL A 803 -34.34 32.25 2.33
N VAL A 804 -33.23 32.70 2.93
CA VAL A 804 -31.87 32.31 2.52
C VAL A 804 -31.62 30.87 2.98
N VAL A 805 -31.23 30.02 2.03
CA VAL A 805 -30.98 28.60 2.27
C VAL A 805 -29.55 28.43 2.83
N PRO A 806 -29.36 27.70 3.94
CA PRO A 806 -28.02 27.41 4.45
C PRO A 806 -27.23 26.52 3.48
N ALA A 807 -25.89 26.63 3.46
CA ALA A 807 -25.03 25.91 2.53
C ALA A 807 -25.14 24.37 2.62
N SER A 808 -25.54 23.83 3.78
CA SER A 808 -25.84 22.39 3.96
C SER A 808 -27.07 21.91 3.16
N GLY A 809 -27.92 22.84 2.73
CA GLY A 809 -29.17 22.60 2.02
C GLY A 809 -29.09 22.62 0.50
N TYR A 810 -27.90 22.75 -0.10
CA TYR A 810 -27.72 22.66 -1.55
C TYR A 810 -26.30 22.23 -1.94
N THR A 811 -26.14 21.86 -3.20
CA THR A 811 -24.84 21.68 -3.86
C THR A 811 -24.68 22.76 -4.91
N VAL A 812 -23.43 23.16 -5.17
CA VAL A 812 -23.09 24.16 -6.19
C VAL A 812 -22.12 23.51 -7.16
N SER A 813 -22.41 23.62 -8.44
CA SER A 813 -21.50 23.22 -9.52
C SER A 813 -21.36 24.36 -10.51
N TYR A 814 -20.25 24.37 -11.25
CA TYR A 814 -19.91 25.45 -12.17
C TYR A 814 -19.62 24.85 -13.56
N LYS A 815 -20.05 25.54 -14.62
CA LYS A 815 -19.78 25.19 -16.01
C LYS A 815 -19.18 26.37 -16.74
N ASN A 816 -18.26 26.10 -17.68
CA ASN A 816 -17.53 27.12 -18.45
C ASN A 816 -16.88 28.18 -17.56
N ASN A 817 -16.36 27.76 -16.39
CA ASN A 817 -15.90 28.68 -15.34
C ASN A 817 -14.39 28.89 -15.33
N VAL A 818 -13.69 28.51 -16.40
CA VAL A 818 -12.24 28.70 -16.54
C VAL A 818 -11.98 29.76 -17.60
N ASP A 819 -12.55 29.61 -18.79
CA ASP A 819 -12.26 30.46 -19.93
C ASP A 819 -13.04 31.78 -19.92
N VAL A 820 -12.49 32.78 -20.62
CA VAL A 820 -13.17 34.06 -20.84
C VAL A 820 -14.51 33.83 -21.53
N GLY A 821 -15.57 34.38 -20.95
CA GLY A 821 -16.92 34.18 -21.43
C GLY A 821 -17.94 34.18 -20.30
N THR A 822 -19.10 33.60 -20.54
CA THR A 822 -20.17 33.51 -19.56
C THR A 822 -20.13 32.15 -18.86
N ALA A 823 -19.69 32.15 -17.60
CA ALA A 823 -19.71 30.99 -16.74
C ALA A 823 -21.11 30.79 -16.13
N LYS A 824 -21.48 29.55 -15.90
CA LYS A 824 -22.79 29.18 -15.33
C LYS A 824 -22.60 28.51 -13.98
N VAL A 825 -23.30 29.03 -12.97
CA VAL A 825 -23.50 28.39 -11.67
C VAL A 825 -24.77 27.57 -11.74
N VAL A 826 -24.71 26.31 -11.32
CA VAL A 826 -25.83 25.40 -11.20
C VAL A 826 -25.93 24.99 -9.74
N VAL A 827 -26.99 25.42 -9.06
CA VAL A 827 -27.27 25.07 -7.67
C VAL A 827 -28.41 24.07 -7.64
N VAL A 828 -28.17 22.93 -6.98
CA VAL A 828 -29.16 21.86 -6.82
C VAL A 828 -29.44 21.70 -5.33
N GLY A 829 -30.71 21.85 -4.94
CA GLY A 829 -31.14 21.67 -3.55
C GLY A 829 -30.80 20.28 -3.00
N LYS A 830 -30.45 20.22 -1.71
CA LYS A 830 -30.08 19.02 -0.94
C LYS A 830 -31.00 18.91 0.27
N GLY A 831 -31.36 17.68 0.65
CA GLY A 831 -32.25 17.43 1.80
C GLY A 831 -33.65 18.01 1.56
N SER A 832 -34.10 18.93 2.44
CA SER A 832 -35.44 19.51 2.40
C SER A 832 -35.66 20.57 1.30
N TYR A 833 -34.58 21.01 0.63
CA TYR A 833 -34.65 21.96 -0.48
C TYR A 833 -34.50 21.22 -1.81
N VAL A 834 -35.30 21.57 -2.81
CA VAL A 834 -35.27 20.89 -4.13
C VAL A 834 -35.31 21.88 -5.29
N GLY A 835 -35.04 21.36 -6.48
CA GLY A 835 -35.04 22.15 -7.69
C GLY A 835 -33.64 22.68 -8.00
N THR A 836 -33.50 23.13 -9.23
CA THR A 836 -32.24 23.63 -9.75
C THR A 836 -32.45 25.09 -10.11
N VAL A 837 -31.66 25.97 -9.50
CA VAL A 837 -31.59 27.37 -9.88
C VAL A 837 -30.22 27.62 -10.48
N ASN A 838 -30.18 28.46 -11.50
CA ASN A 838 -28.96 28.76 -12.22
C ASN A 838 -28.75 30.27 -12.21
N ALA A 839 -27.49 30.67 -12.13
CA ALA A 839 -27.07 32.03 -12.42
C ALA A 839 -25.86 31.99 -13.34
N THR A 840 -25.54 33.13 -13.92
CA THR A 840 -24.34 33.29 -14.73
C THR A 840 -23.47 34.40 -14.16
N PHE A 841 -22.18 34.32 -14.42
CA PHE A 841 -21.25 35.42 -14.19
C PHE A 841 -20.26 35.51 -15.34
N ALA A 842 -19.81 36.73 -15.64
CA ALA A 842 -18.85 36.95 -16.70
C ALA A 842 -17.43 36.72 -16.19
N ILE A 843 -16.61 36.05 -17.00
CA ILE A 843 -15.16 36.02 -16.89
C ILE A 843 -14.62 36.93 -18.00
N ALA A 844 -14.16 38.12 -17.63
CA ALA A 844 -13.57 39.10 -18.51
C ALA A 844 -12.09 38.81 -18.76
N LYS A 845 -11.57 39.34 -19.88
CA LYS A 845 -10.14 39.26 -20.21
C LYS A 845 -9.29 39.89 -19.12
N GLY A 846 -8.23 39.20 -18.72
CA GLY A 846 -7.18 39.72 -17.85
C GLY A 846 -6.15 40.56 -18.59
N ARG A 847 -5.22 41.15 -17.82
CA ARG A 847 -4.07 41.84 -18.40
C ARG A 847 -3.01 40.81 -18.83
N PRO A 848 -2.38 40.96 -20.00
CA PRO A 848 -1.26 40.12 -20.39
C PRO A 848 -0.09 40.28 -19.42
N GLY A 849 0.60 39.19 -19.09
CA GLY A 849 1.72 39.23 -18.16
C GLY A 849 2.20 37.87 -17.66
N TRP A 850 3.32 37.87 -16.94
CA TRP A 850 3.85 36.69 -16.27
C TRP A 850 2.95 36.28 -15.09
N VAL A 851 2.67 34.98 -15.00
CA VAL A 851 1.92 34.37 -13.90
C VAL A 851 2.69 33.16 -13.40
N ALA A 852 2.87 33.08 -12.08
CA ALA A 852 3.41 31.89 -11.43
C ALA A 852 2.33 30.79 -11.43
N ALA A 853 2.65 29.59 -11.92
CA ALA A 853 1.72 28.48 -12.02
C ALA A 853 2.43 27.15 -11.69
N GLY A 854 2.12 26.50 -10.58
CA GLY A 854 2.87 25.32 -10.14
C GLY A 854 4.33 25.68 -9.78
N SER A 855 5.30 24.92 -10.29
CA SER A 855 6.74 25.13 -10.04
C SER A 855 7.44 26.10 -11.02
N GLY A 856 6.72 26.65 -12.01
CA GLY A 856 7.29 27.47 -13.08
C GLY A 856 6.47 28.73 -13.42
N GLN A 857 6.94 29.48 -14.43
CA GLN A 857 6.24 30.68 -14.93
C GLN A 857 5.58 30.43 -16.29
N ARG A 858 4.42 31.05 -16.51
CA ARG A 858 3.68 31.05 -17.77
C ARG A 858 3.32 32.49 -18.13
N TRP A 859 3.16 32.78 -19.43
CA TRP A 859 2.69 34.10 -19.88
C TRP A 859 1.21 34.05 -20.25
N SER A 860 0.42 34.86 -19.56
CA SER A 860 -1.00 35.08 -19.86
C SER A 860 -1.13 36.07 -21.02
N THR A 861 -2.00 35.78 -21.99
CA THR A 861 -2.47 36.74 -23.00
C THR A 861 -3.69 37.54 -22.54
N GLY A 862 -4.17 37.29 -21.32
CA GLY A 862 -5.44 37.80 -20.79
C GLY A 862 -6.63 36.88 -21.06
N SER A 863 -6.49 35.87 -21.92
CA SER A 863 -7.55 34.89 -22.23
C SER A 863 -7.05 33.48 -22.53
N ALA A 864 -5.74 33.29 -22.61
CA ALA A 864 -5.09 32.01 -22.84
C ALA A 864 -3.63 32.06 -22.36
N TRP A 865 -3.00 30.90 -22.26
CA TRP A 865 -1.56 30.79 -22.02
C TRP A 865 -0.81 30.87 -23.35
N GLN A 866 0.23 31.71 -23.40
CA GLN A 866 1.12 31.79 -24.55
C GLN A 866 1.96 30.51 -24.66
N THR A 867 2.12 30.01 -25.87
CA THR A 867 3.05 28.95 -26.24
C THR A 867 3.99 29.44 -27.33
N GLY A 868 5.14 28.79 -27.47
CA GLY A 868 6.17 29.15 -28.44
C GLY A 868 6.96 30.41 -28.09
N TRP A 869 7.41 31.14 -29.12
CA TRP A 869 8.23 32.35 -28.95
C TRP A 869 7.43 33.49 -28.33
N LEU A 870 7.99 34.12 -27.29
CA LEU A 870 7.43 35.31 -26.65
C LEU A 870 8.47 36.42 -26.62
N ARG A 871 8.08 37.62 -27.03
CA ARG A 871 8.86 38.84 -26.78
C ARG A 871 8.14 39.71 -25.75
N ALA A 872 8.75 39.88 -24.58
CA ALA A 872 8.18 40.64 -23.47
C ALA A 872 9.28 41.44 -22.75
N ALA A 873 8.97 42.69 -22.39
CA ALA A 873 9.90 43.60 -21.71
C ALA A 873 11.30 43.69 -22.37
N GLY A 874 11.33 43.69 -23.71
CA GLY A 874 12.56 43.78 -24.50
C GLY A 874 13.37 42.48 -24.62
N GLN A 875 12.94 41.40 -23.96
CA GLN A 875 13.60 40.09 -23.97
C GLN A 875 12.79 39.07 -24.76
N THR A 876 13.47 38.02 -25.23
CA THR A 876 12.85 36.89 -25.93
C THR A 876 12.89 35.65 -25.04
N TYR A 877 11.78 34.92 -24.97
CA TYR A 877 11.57 33.72 -24.17
C TYR A 877 11.00 32.61 -25.06
N TRP A 878 11.12 31.37 -24.60
CA TRP A 878 10.47 30.22 -25.21
C TRP A 878 9.55 29.55 -24.21
N LEU A 879 8.28 29.45 -24.58
CA LEU A 879 7.23 28.81 -23.81
C LEU A 879 6.97 27.46 -24.47
N GLY A 880 7.04 26.36 -23.71
CA GLY A 880 6.72 25.04 -24.23
C GLY A 880 5.29 24.92 -24.75
N ALA A 881 4.95 23.78 -25.35
CA ALA A 881 3.58 23.49 -25.78
C ALA A 881 2.58 23.45 -24.60
N ASP A 882 3.07 23.17 -23.39
CA ASP A 882 2.35 23.28 -22.12
C ASP A 882 2.20 24.74 -21.62
N GLY A 883 2.79 25.71 -22.30
CA GLY A 883 2.76 27.13 -21.97
C GLY A 883 3.73 27.54 -20.86
N TYR A 884 4.63 26.64 -20.45
CA TYR A 884 5.64 26.91 -19.43
C TYR A 884 6.91 27.50 -20.02
N MET A 885 7.45 28.53 -19.38
CA MET A 885 8.74 29.11 -19.74
C MET A 885 9.86 28.09 -19.58
N ARG A 886 10.63 27.89 -20.65
CA ARG A 886 11.78 27.01 -20.65
C ARG A 886 13.03 27.78 -20.21
N THR A 887 13.90 27.09 -19.48
CA THR A 887 15.23 27.53 -19.08
C THR A 887 16.26 26.48 -19.53
N GLY A 888 17.55 26.80 -19.45
CA GLY A 888 18.62 25.93 -19.89
C GLY A 888 18.67 25.75 -21.40
N TRP A 889 19.38 24.71 -21.82
CA TRP A 889 19.56 24.36 -23.24
C TRP A 889 18.26 23.83 -23.83
N GLN A 890 17.85 24.37 -24.96
CA GLN A 890 16.63 23.96 -25.66
C GLN A 890 16.91 23.85 -27.16
N ASP A 891 16.41 22.79 -27.78
CA ASP A 891 16.40 22.64 -29.23
C ASP A 891 15.02 23.08 -29.75
N VAL A 892 15.01 24.13 -30.57
CA VAL A 892 13.80 24.74 -31.13
C VAL A 892 14.02 24.86 -32.64
N ASP A 893 13.13 24.26 -33.43
CA ASP A 893 13.16 24.27 -34.90
C ASP A 893 14.52 23.84 -35.49
N GLY A 894 15.14 22.81 -34.89
CA GLY A 894 16.43 22.28 -35.32
C GLY A 894 17.65 23.15 -34.97
N GLN A 895 17.44 24.23 -34.20
CA GLN A 895 18.49 25.11 -33.71
C GLN A 895 18.60 25.01 -32.19
N ARG A 896 19.82 25.13 -31.67
CA ARG A 896 20.06 25.05 -30.23
C ARG A 896 20.14 26.45 -29.62
N TYR A 897 19.36 26.68 -28.58
CA TYR A 897 19.28 27.92 -27.82
C TYR A 897 19.64 27.66 -26.35
N LEU A 898 20.02 28.71 -25.64
CA LEU A 898 20.21 28.68 -24.20
C LEU A 898 19.33 29.76 -23.56
N PHE A 899 18.39 29.35 -22.74
CA PHE A 899 17.54 30.23 -21.95
C PHE A 899 18.09 30.31 -20.52
N ARG A 900 18.17 31.51 -19.95
CA ARG A 900 18.85 31.73 -18.66
C ARG A 900 18.14 31.00 -17.51
N GLY A 901 18.89 30.43 -16.57
CA GLY A 901 18.37 29.91 -15.29
C GLY A 901 18.37 30.99 -14.19
N LYS A 902 17.79 30.66 -13.01
CA LYS A 902 17.66 31.57 -11.86
C LYS A 902 18.97 32.12 -11.30
N GLU A 903 20.04 31.35 -11.43
CA GLU A 903 21.33 31.67 -10.79
C GLU A 903 22.23 32.58 -11.65
N ASN A 904 21.74 33.08 -12.79
CA ASN A 904 22.56 33.81 -13.76
C ASN A 904 22.44 35.35 -13.60
N PRO A 905 23.55 36.10 -13.44
CA PRO A 905 23.51 37.55 -13.21
C PRO A 905 23.30 38.43 -14.47
N TYR A 906 23.18 37.86 -15.69
CA TYR A 906 23.23 38.63 -16.95
C TYR A 906 21.89 38.77 -17.70
N GLY A 907 20.78 38.93 -16.98
CA GLY A 907 19.45 39.14 -17.55
C GLY A 907 18.36 38.43 -16.74
N PRO A 908 17.06 38.66 -17.05
CA PRO A 908 15.98 37.99 -16.34
C PRO A 908 15.96 36.48 -16.65
N GLU A 909 15.49 35.69 -15.68
CA GLU A 909 15.31 34.24 -15.82
C GLU A 909 14.50 33.91 -17.09
N GLY A 910 14.90 32.86 -17.81
CA GLY A 910 14.24 32.39 -19.02
C GLY A 910 14.50 33.24 -20.27
N SER A 911 15.21 34.36 -20.16
CA SER A 911 15.60 35.14 -21.33
C SER A 911 16.56 34.35 -22.23
N MET A 912 16.43 34.52 -23.55
CA MET A 912 17.28 33.88 -24.55
C MET A 912 18.69 34.48 -24.54
N GLY A 913 19.71 33.63 -24.51
CA GLY A 913 21.11 34.03 -24.61
C GLY A 913 21.44 34.67 -25.96
N ILE A 914 22.19 35.77 -25.92
CA ILE A 914 22.71 36.48 -27.10
C ILE A 914 24.18 36.84 -26.86
N GLY A 915 25.02 36.64 -27.88
CA GLY A 915 26.45 36.93 -27.82
C GLY A 915 27.25 35.86 -27.09
N TRP A 916 28.42 36.26 -26.59
CA TRP A 916 29.34 35.39 -25.85
C TRP A 916 28.79 34.98 -24.49
N LEU A 917 28.88 33.69 -24.18
CA LEU A 917 28.34 33.11 -22.96
C LEU A 917 29.22 31.95 -22.50
N LYS A 918 29.61 31.96 -21.22
CA LYS A 918 30.36 30.86 -20.59
C LYS A 918 29.41 29.97 -19.79
N GLU A 919 29.38 28.68 -20.09
CA GLU A 919 28.52 27.68 -19.45
C GLU A 919 29.31 26.39 -19.25
N GLY A 920 29.27 25.79 -18.05
CA GLY A 920 29.99 24.55 -17.74
C GLY A 920 31.51 24.62 -17.98
N GLY A 921 32.11 25.81 -17.83
CA GLY A 921 33.54 26.05 -18.08
C GLY A 921 33.90 26.38 -19.53
N PHE A 922 33.00 26.22 -20.50
CA PHE A 922 33.25 26.43 -21.92
C PHE A 922 32.60 27.71 -22.44
N TRP A 923 33.23 28.34 -23.43
CA TRP A 923 32.67 29.50 -24.12
C TRP A 923 31.83 29.08 -25.33
N TYR A 924 30.69 29.73 -25.47
CA TYR A 924 29.77 29.60 -26.60
C TYR A 924 29.47 31.00 -27.14
N ILE A 925 29.04 31.08 -28.40
CA ILE A 925 28.47 32.30 -28.96
C ILE A 925 27.05 32.03 -29.44
N PHE A 926 26.13 32.89 -29.06
CA PHE A 926 24.75 32.88 -29.55
C PHE A 926 24.56 34.07 -30.50
N ARG A 927 23.99 33.81 -31.67
CA ARG A 927 23.99 34.78 -32.78
C ARG A 927 23.28 36.08 -32.40
N ARG A 928 23.90 37.21 -32.72
CA ARG A 928 23.28 38.55 -32.56
C ARG A 928 22.35 38.86 -33.73
N SER A 929 21.51 39.88 -33.56
CA SER A 929 20.72 40.45 -34.65
C SER A 929 21.62 40.83 -35.83
N GLY A 930 21.24 40.42 -37.05
CA GLY A 930 22.00 40.67 -38.27
C GLY A 930 23.11 39.65 -38.58
N SER A 931 23.24 38.54 -37.82
CA SER A 931 24.20 37.48 -38.15
C SER A 931 23.82 36.78 -39.47
N PRO A 932 24.72 36.69 -40.46
CA PRO A 932 24.43 35.97 -41.71
C PRO A 932 24.47 34.44 -41.55
N TYR A 933 24.81 33.93 -40.36
CA TYR A 933 25.14 32.52 -40.13
C TYR A 933 23.99 31.70 -39.51
N GLY A 934 22.82 32.30 -39.25
CA GLY A 934 21.66 31.64 -38.64
C GLY A 934 20.77 32.59 -37.83
N PRO A 935 19.64 32.10 -37.29
CA PRO A 935 18.67 32.94 -36.59
C PRO A 935 19.23 33.52 -35.29
N VAL A 936 18.73 34.69 -34.86
CA VAL A 936 19.14 35.35 -33.62
C VAL A 936 18.97 34.42 -32.42
N GLY A 937 19.96 34.41 -31.53
CA GLY A 937 19.98 33.60 -30.31
C GLY A 937 20.32 32.13 -30.50
N SER A 938 20.42 31.64 -31.74
CA SER A 938 20.86 30.26 -31.98
C SER A 938 22.37 30.12 -31.73
N MET A 939 22.78 28.94 -31.26
CA MET A 939 24.17 28.62 -30.95
C MET A 939 25.04 28.58 -32.21
N GLY A 940 26.14 29.31 -32.18
CA GLY A 940 27.15 29.34 -33.22
C GLY A 940 27.95 28.04 -33.33
N ARG A 941 28.30 27.67 -34.55
CA ARG A 941 29.13 26.49 -34.89
C ARG A 941 30.04 26.84 -36.06
N GLY A 942 31.22 26.23 -36.10
CA GLY A 942 32.24 26.49 -37.12
C GLY A 942 32.87 27.87 -37.00
N TRP A 943 33.32 28.41 -38.14
CA TRP A 943 33.94 29.72 -38.24
C TRP A 943 32.92 30.84 -38.06
N LEU A 944 33.16 31.73 -37.10
CA LEU A 944 32.33 32.91 -36.85
C LEU A 944 33.19 34.14 -36.60
N LYS A 945 32.79 35.26 -37.21
CA LYS A 945 33.45 36.56 -37.04
C LYS A 945 32.66 37.41 -36.04
N ASP A 946 33.32 37.84 -34.97
CA ASP A 946 32.76 38.73 -33.95
C ASP A 946 33.80 39.78 -33.54
N GLY A 947 33.38 41.04 -33.41
CA GLY A 947 34.29 42.15 -33.07
C GLY A 947 35.50 42.30 -34.02
N GLY A 948 35.34 41.93 -35.30
CA GLY A 948 36.40 41.99 -36.31
C GLY A 948 37.36 40.79 -36.31
N LYS A 949 37.27 39.88 -35.34
CA LYS A 949 38.14 38.70 -35.20
C LYS A 949 37.39 37.42 -35.57
N TRP A 950 38.12 36.43 -36.06
CA TRP A 950 37.58 35.10 -36.35
C TRP A 950 37.78 34.16 -35.16
N TYR A 951 36.79 33.34 -34.91
CA TYR A 951 36.78 32.30 -33.88
C TYR A 951 36.28 31.01 -34.51
N PHE A 952 36.70 29.87 -33.95
CA PHE A 952 36.19 28.58 -34.34
C PHE A 952 35.42 27.95 -33.17
N PHE A 953 34.19 27.52 -33.44
CA PHE A 953 33.38 26.76 -32.51
C PHE A 953 33.24 25.34 -33.03
N ASP A 954 33.45 24.36 -32.17
CA ASP A 954 33.34 22.96 -32.55
C ASP A 954 32.00 22.68 -33.23
N ARG A 955 32.05 22.01 -34.39
CA ARG A 955 30.88 21.82 -35.25
C ARG A 955 29.82 20.92 -34.62
N SER A 956 30.19 20.08 -33.66
CA SER A 956 29.28 19.18 -32.95
C SER A 956 28.70 19.82 -31.69
N SER A 957 29.56 20.33 -30.82
CA SER A 957 29.24 20.78 -29.47
C SER A 957 29.02 22.28 -29.35
N GLY A 958 29.49 23.08 -30.32
CA GLY A 958 29.43 24.55 -30.28
C GLY A 958 30.40 25.20 -29.29
N ARG A 959 31.32 24.44 -28.70
CA ARG A 959 32.34 24.96 -27.77
C ARG A 959 33.41 25.72 -28.54
N MET A 960 33.80 26.90 -28.06
CA MET A 960 34.89 27.68 -28.62
C MET A 960 36.20 26.90 -28.52
N ALA A 961 36.90 26.75 -29.63
CA ALA A 961 38.20 26.11 -29.68
C ALA A 961 39.32 27.09 -29.30
N THR A 962 40.41 26.53 -28.76
CA THR A 962 41.70 27.19 -28.55
C THR A 962 42.80 26.23 -29.00
N GLY A 963 43.98 26.74 -29.35
CA GLY A 963 45.07 25.95 -29.93
C GLY A 963 44.83 25.59 -31.39
N TRP A 964 45.43 24.48 -31.83
CA TRP A 964 45.36 23.99 -33.21
C TRP A 964 43.98 23.40 -33.55
N VAL A 965 43.43 23.79 -34.69
CA VAL A 965 42.16 23.29 -35.25
C VAL A 965 42.38 22.86 -36.70
N ALA A 966 41.94 21.64 -37.02
CA ALA A 966 41.84 21.16 -38.40
C ALA A 966 40.40 21.35 -38.91
N ASP A 967 40.23 22.11 -39.99
CA ASP A 967 38.93 22.31 -40.64
C ASP A 967 39.12 22.37 -42.16
N GLY A 968 38.29 21.64 -42.91
CA GLY A 968 38.34 21.65 -44.38
C GLY A 968 39.69 21.26 -45.00
N GLY A 969 40.47 20.40 -44.34
CA GLY A 969 41.80 19.96 -44.80
C GLY A 969 42.93 20.97 -44.56
N SER A 970 42.67 22.08 -43.88
CA SER A 970 43.68 23.07 -43.48
C SER A 970 43.79 23.13 -41.96
N TRP A 971 44.98 23.49 -41.46
CA TRP A 971 45.22 23.75 -40.04
C TRP A 971 45.18 25.25 -39.75
N TYR A 972 44.63 25.58 -38.59
CA TYR A 972 44.50 26.94 -38.08
C TYR A 972 44.92 26.96 -36.61
N TYR A 973 45.31 28.12 -36.11
CA TYR A 973 45.63 28.29 -34.69
C TYR A 973 44.76 29.37 -34.05
N LEU A 974 44.14 29.05 -32.93
CA LEU A 974 43.30 29.92 -32.13
C LEU A 974 44.05 30.25 -30.84
N SER A 975 44.23 31.53 -30.52
CA SER A 975 44.90 31.94 -29.27
C SER A 975 44.13 31.46 -28.02
N ALA A 976 44.69 31.68 -26.82
CA ALA A 976 43.99 31.41 -25.56
C ALA A 976 42.65 32.16 -25.42
N SER A 977 42.48 33.29 -26.13
CA SER A 977 41.22 34.04 -26.21
C SER A 977 40.22 33.46 -27.23
N GLY A 978 40.61 32.42 -27.98
CA GLY A 978 39.86 31.85 -29.10
C GLY A 978 40.01 32.60 -30.43
N ALA A 979 40.62 33.78 -30.44
CA ALA A 979 40.83 34.53 -31.68
C ALA A 979 41.86 33.85 -32.59
N MET A 980 41.52 33.69 -33.87
CA MET A 980 42.37 33.12 -34.92
C MET A 980 43.62 33.95 -35.14
N VAL A 981 44.76 33.27 -35.17
CA VAL A 981 46.09 33.86 -35.41
C VAL A 981 46.40 33.86 -36.90
N THR A 982 47.01 34.94 -37.38
CA THR A 982 47.63 35.06 -38.70
C THR A 982 49.09 35.49 -38.55
N GLY A 983 49.90 35.24 -39.56
CA GLY A 983 51.34 35.52 -39.55
C GLY A 983 52.17 34.44 -38.87
N TRP A 984 53.33 34.84 -38.34
CA TRP A 984 54.28 33.94 -37.69
C TRP A 984 53.81 33.53 -36.29
N LEU A 985 53.81 32.22 -36.02
CA LEU A 985 53.46 31.61 -34.74
C LEU A 985 54.62 30.73 -34.25
N LYS A 986 55.03 30.91 -32.99
CA LYS A 986 55.97 30.01 -32.33
C LYS A 986 55.24 29.15 -31.30
N GLU A 987 55.20 27.84 -31.52
CA GLU A 987 54.48 26.88 -30.68
C GLU A 987 55.32 25.60 -30.52
N GLY A 988 55.44 25.07 -29.31
CA GLY A 988 56.20 23.83 -29.06
C GLY A 988 57.66 23.86 -29.57
N GLY A 989 58.31 25.03 -29.54
CA GLY A 989 59.69 25.21 -30.00
C GLY A 989 59.87 25.34 -31.52
N SER A 990 58.81 25.20 -32.32
CA SER A 990 58.85 25.34 -33.78
C SER A 990 58.14 26.61 -34.24
N TRP A 991 58.56 27.17 -35.38
CA TRP A 991 57.86 28.26 -36.06
C TRP A 991 56.91 27.71 -37.12
N TYR A 992 55.75 28.34 -37.24
CA TYR A 992 54.70 28.07 -38.23
C TYR A 992 54.29 29.40 -38.86
N TYR A 993 53.81 29.35 -40.10
CA TYR A 993 53.26 30.53 -40.77
C TYR A 993 51.81 30.31 -41.17
N LEU A 994 50.93 31.18 -40.66
CA LEU A 994 49.50 31.20 -40.94
C LEU A 994 49.24 32.35 -41.94
N ASP A 995 48.63 32.07 -43.08
CA ASP A 995 48.39 33.09 -44.10
C ASP A 995 47.33 34.13 -43.67
N GLY A 996 46.99 35.08 -44.55
CA GLY A 996 45.98 36.10 -44.27
C GLY A 996 44.56 35.55 -44.00
N SER A 997 44.29 34.30 -44.37
CA SER A 997 43.05 33.57 -44.06
C SER A 997 43.17 32.69 -42.80
N GLY A 998 44.35 32.65 -42.18
CA GLY A 998 44.66 31.84 -40.99
C GLY A 998 45.10 30.41 -41.30
N LYS A 999 45.21 30.03 -42.57
CA LYS A 999 45.62 28.68 -42.96
C LYS A 999 47.12 28.51 -42.77
N MET A 1000 47.52 27.42 -42.12
CA MET A 1000 48.91 27.03 -41.97
C MET A 1000 49.51 26.61 -43.31
N LEU A 1001 50.59 27.27 -43.72
CA LEU A 1001 51.29 26.94 -44.95
C LEU A 1001 52.30 25.80 -44.73
N THR A 1002 52.42 24.95 -45.75
CA THR A 1002 53.41 23.86 -45.85
C THR A 1002 54.11 23.95 -47.20
N GLY A 1003 55.27 23.33 -47.35
CA GLY A 1003 56.10 23.47 -48.54
C GLY A 1003 56.72 24.87 -48.66
N TRP A 1004 57.04 25.31 -49.88
CA TRP A 1004 57.63 26.62 -50.15
C TRP A 1004 56.58 27.73 -50.17
N TYR A 1005 56.81 28.80 -49.41
CA TYR A 1005 55.94 29.99 -49.39
C TYR A 1005 56.76 31.27 -49.19
N ARG A 1006 56.17 32.41 -49.55
CA ARG A 1006 56.84 33.72 -49.50
C ARG A 1006 56.19 34.63 -48.46
N VAL A 1007 57.00 35.27 -47.63
CA VAL A 1007 56.57 36.26 -46.64
C VAL A 1007 57.36 37.54 -46.86
N GLY A 1008 56.69 38.61 -47.27
CA GLY A 1008 57.36 39.84 -47.70
C GLY A 1008 58.23 39.57 -48.93
N ARG A 1009 59.54 39.83 -48.83
CA ARG A 1009 60.49 39.61 -49.93
C ARG A 1009 61.13 38.22 -49.91
N ASP A 1010 61.08 37.53 -48.78
CA ASP A 1010 61.86 36.32 -48.52
C ASP A 1010 61.04 35.03 -48.69
N TRP A 1011 61.72 33.97 -49.10
CA TRP A 1011 61.16 32.62 -49.22
C TRP A 1011 61.45 31.79 -47.99
N TYR A 1012 60.49 30.96 -47.61
CA TYR A 1012 60.53 30.05 -46.47
C TYR A 1012 60.02 28.68 -46.91
N TRP A 1013 60.40 27.64 -46.16
CA TRP A 1013 59.88 26.30 -46.36
C TRP A 1013 59.44 25.67 -45.04
N SER A 1014 58.29 25.00 -45.05
CA SER A 1014 57.81 24.20 -43.92
C SER A 1014 57.60 22.74 -44.31
N ASP A 1015 57.81 21.83 -43.36
CA ASP A 1015 57.52 20.40 -43.55
C ASP A 1015 56.01 20.13 -43.67
N ALA A 1016 55.62 18.86 -43.91
CA ALA A 1016 54.21 18.47 -44.03
C ALA A 1016 53.40 18.70 -42.73
N SER A 1017 54.06 18.86 -41.59
CA SER A 1017 53.45 19.24 -40.31
C SER A 1017 53.42 20.75 -40.06
N GLY A 1018 53.91 21.56 -41.00
CA GLY A 1018 53.92 23.02 -40.94
C GLY A 1018 55.13 23.64 -40.24
N ARG A 1019 56.07 22.83 -39.75
CA ARG A 1019 57.26 23.34 -39.03
C ARG A 1019 58.25 23.94 -40.01
N MET A 1020 58.54 25.22 -39.83
CA MET A 1020 59.48 25.98 -40.64
C MET A 1020 60.90 25.41 -40.52
N ALA A 1021 61.58 25.24 -41.65
CA ALA A 1021 62.98 24.88 -41.69
C ALA A 1021 63.88 26.08 -41.36
N SER A 1022 64.86 25.86 -40.49
CA SER A 1022 65.92 26.79 -40.13
C SER A 1022 67.25 26.06 -39.96
N ASP A 1023 68.34 26.76 -40.27
CA ASP A 1023 69.73 26.28 -40.17
C ASP A 1023 69.99 24.95 -40.90
N ARG A 1024 69.37 24.77 -42.08
CA ARG A 1024 69.49 23.53 -42.85
C ARG A 1024 69.24 23.73 -44.34
N TRP A 1025 69.67 22.75 -45.12
CA TRP A 1025 69.35 22.62 -46.55
C TRP A 1025 67.99 21.94 -46.74
N VAL A 1026 67.21 22.43 -47.71
CA VAL A 1026 66.01 21.77 -48.24
C VAL A 1026 66.17 21.73 -49.76
N GLY A 1027 66.52 20.55 -50.29
CA GLY A 1027 66.98 20.43 -51.67
C GLY A 1027 68.24 21.27 -51.92
N ASP A 1028 68.25 22.02 -53.03
CA ASP A 1028 69.37 22.88 -53.43
C ASP A 1028 69.38 24.26 -52.72
N TYR A 1029 68.54 24.47 -51.70
CA TYR A 1029 68.32 25.77 -51.06
C TYR A 1029 68.64 25.73 -49.57
N TYR A 1030 69.33 26.74 -49.06
CA TYR A 1030 69.65 26.85 -47.62
C TYR A 1030 68.73 27.84 -46.91
N LEU A 1031 68.14 27.40 -45.80
CA LEU A 1031 67.30 28.20 -44.93
C LEU A 1031 68.14 28.65 -43.73
N THR A 1032 68.27 29.96 -43.54
CA THR A 1032 69.06 30.56 -42.45
C THR A 1032 68.42 30.34 -41.08
N GLY A 1033 69.05 30.80 -39.99
CA GLY A 1033 68.49 30.68 -38.64
C GLY A 1033 67.15 31.38 -38.42
N SER A 1034 66.81 32.38 -39.25
CA SER A 1034 65.47 32.99 -39.28
C SER A 1034 64.47 32.21 -40.15
N GLY A 1035 64.91 31.15 -40.83
CA GLY A 1035 64.15 30.38 -41.81
C GLY A 1035 64.08 31.01 -43.20
N ALA A 1036 64.60 32.22 -43.40
CA ALA A 1036 64.64 32.85 -44.71
C ALA A 1036 65.66 32.16 -45.61
N MET A 1037 65.28 31.91 -46.86
CA MET A 1037 66.15 31.34 -47.90
C MET A 1037 67.32 32.28 -48.21
N ALA A 1038 68.54 31.76 -48.13
CA ALA A 1038 69.73 32.51 -48.50
C ALA A 1038 69.78 32.75 -50.02
N THR A 1039 70.08 33.99 -50.42
CA THR A 1039 70.31 34.36 -51.82
C THR A 1039 71.62 35.15 -51.95
N SER A 1040 72.28 34.99 -53.09
CA SER A 1040 73.51 35.70 -53.51
C SER A 1040 74.60 35.74 -52.43
N ARG A 1041 74.87 34.61 -51.77
CA ARG A 1041 75.83 34.55 -50.65
C ARG A 1041 76.46 33.17 -50.49
N TRP A 1042 77.53 33.12 -49.69
CA TRP A 1042 78.11 31.86 -49.22
C TRP A 1042 77.39 31.36 -47.97
N VAL A 1043 77.14 30.05 -47.92
CA VAL A 1043 76.66 29.30 -46.77
C VAL A 1043 77.70 28.20 -46.50
N GLY A 1044 78.57 28.44 -45.52
CA GLY A 1044 79.79 27.65 -45.36
C GLY A 1044 80.60 27.64 -46.67
N ARG A 1045 80.84 26.44 -47.23
CA ARG A 1045 81.55 26.27 -48.50
C ARG A 1045 80.68 26.31 -49.76
N TYR A 1046 79.37 26.52 -49.65
CA TYR A 1046 78.45 26.47 -50.79
C TYR A 1046 77.97 27.87 -51.16
N TRP A 1047 77.97 28.22 -52.45
CA TRP A 1047 77.40 29.48 -52.94
C TRP A 1047 76.00 29.26 -53.49
N VAL A 1048 75.07 30.07 -53.02
CA VAL A 1048 73.71 30.17 -53.56
C VAL A 1048 73.59 31.42 -54.43
N ASP A 1049 73.01 31.28 -55.61
CA ASP A 1049 72.85 32.37 -56.57
C ASP A 1049 71.69 33.32 -56.22
N ALA A 1050 71.33 34.24 -57.12
CA ALA A 1050 70.23 35.20 -56.90
C ALA A 1050 68.85 34.53 -56.76
N SER A 1051 68.68 33.31 -57.29
CA SER A 1051 67.48 32.49 -57.08
C SER A 1051 67.51 31.70 -55.77
N GLY A 1052 68.66 31.70 -55.07
CA GLY A 1052 68.90 30.93 -53.85
C GLY A 1052 69.35 29.50 -54.08
N ARG A 1053 69.49 29.08 -55.34
CA ARG A 1053 69.90 27.73 -55.69
C ARG A 1053 71.41 27.58 -55.54
N TRP A 1054 71.85 26.47 -54.96
CA TRP A 1054 73.26 26.09 -54.91
C TRP A 1054 73.80 25.87 -56.33
N THR A 1055 74.91 26.56 -56.66
CA THR A 1055 75.52 26.51 -58.01
C THR A 1055 77.01 26.17 -58.01
N ARG A 1056 77.74 26.42 -56.90
CA ARG A 1056 79.17 26.13 -56.79
C ARG A 1056 79.58 25.85 -55.35
N THR A 1057 80.62 25.05 -55.18
CA THR A 1057 81.26 24.75 -53.90
C THR A 1057 82.69 25.26 -53.95
N ARG A 1058 83.14 25.89 -52.85
CA ARG A 1058 84.50 26.39 -52.67
C ARG A 1058 85.45 25.29 -52.23
#